data_AF-A0A936B1U3-F1
#
_entry.id   AF-A0A936B1U3-F1
#
_cell.length_a   1.000
_cell.length_b   1.000
_cell.length_c   1.000
_cell.angle_alpha   90.00
_cell.angle_beta   90.00
_cell.angle_gamma   90.00
#
_symmetry.space_group_name_H-M   'P 1'
#
loop_
_entity.id
_entity.type
_entity.pdbx_description
1 polymer ?
#
loop_
_entity_poly.entity_id
_entity_poly.type
_entity_poly.pdbx_seq_one_letter_code
_entity_poly.pdbx_strand_id
1 'polypeptide(L)'
;MGKLPGRNYYLPILLLLMAALSIGGAADHDSNGQDPKSEQKKKPDEALVRLETELVQVDVVVTDKDGKMVRDLKREDFELFEDGKPQNISYFSRNSTKSLSAATAAQPATGKNEAAGAGSTEVVAGRNLVLAIDDLHLSPGNLMLAKKSLLKFIDQQIDADDQVALITTSGRLGLYEQFTTEREALRRAINRLSPQERSRASQFDTPRITPYQAERIDDNDPEALEIAVQEIVRDMNMQRPQAVNLAQSKARMLVAENVAVTTSTLSTIENMIRGLKQLPGRKIMVLVSDGFLLGSFRDGKHFDVRRITDSATKAGVVIYSLDARGLIAEAGSMDASQPNTTPPQLLGARMRIERTGIEAQRDGIFALARDTGGTAFFNNNDMNIGLKKVLENTETWYLLAFEPNNSYRDGKFRKLEVRLPQRKDLKIRTRGGYFAPDGKAEIKAIREKEKQSEKDKEKSAEKLAKDQQNAIQAQIRDGISTLFPRRGIPIQMTASFLNLPDLGVLADISAHLDAKQVKFDESGGRYRASLEIIGFAFDEAGNVAGSFSDTAGLNLKQETYEKALQNGIAYSKYVKLKPGFYQIRIMAREDGTTQIGSASAWIEIPDLGKQQLTLSSIFFTPQESAKQAVTMQNPPGGISEKSESALPPKVYRRFKRGSNLDFLLFAYNPKLDAKGTADLAIQIQIYQGSKLVLASPLTAFSRQTGPNINPTQGLPYFARLPLNSYEPGTYDLRLVVIDRVAKSSSKRSINFFVE
;
A
#
# COMPACT_ATOMS: atom_id res chain seq x y z
N MET A 1 32.42 17.22 2.65
CA MET A 1 32.19 15.96 3.41
C MET A 1 30.83 16.07 4.11
N GLY A 2 29.74 16.10 3.33
CA GLY A 2 28.39 16.25 3.84
C GLY A 2 27.70 14.88 3.81
N LYS A 3 27.39 14.32 4.98
CA LYS A 3 26.53 13.13 5.07
C LYS A 3 25.18 13.50 4.46
N LEU A 4 24.82 12.89 3.33
CA LEU A 4 23.42 12.71 2.95
C LEU A 4 22.69 12.16 4.18
N PRO A 5 21.51 12.68 4.56
CA PRO A 5 20.73 12.10 5.64
C PRO A 5 20.17 10.76 5.14
N GLY A 6 21.01 9.74 5.20
CA GLY A 6 20.59 8.35 5.16
C GLY A 6 19.77 8.11 6.41
N ARG A 7 18.45 8.00 6.21
CA ARG A 7 17.54 7.22 7.05
C ARG A 7 17.58 7.59 8.54
N ASN A 8 16.80 8.60 8.95
CA ASN A 8 16.44 8.80 10.36
C ASN A 8 15.10 9.56 10.52
N TYR A 9 14.00 8.80 10.44
CA TYR A 9 12.75 9.10 11.15
C TYR A 9 12.35 7.94 12.10
N TYR A 10 13.25 6.95 12.30
CA TYR A 10 12.90 5.57 12.71
C TYR A 10 12.96 5.26 14.22
N LEU A 11 13.14 6.25 15.10
CA LEU A 11 13.37 6.04 16.53
C LEU A 11 12.32 6.59 17.51
N PRO A 12 11.46 7.58 17.20
CA PRO A 12 10.97 8.49 18.26
C PRO A 12 9.95 7.87 19.22
N ILE A 13 9.61 6.59 19.02
CA ILE A 13 9.03 5.67 19.99
C ILE A 13 9.86 4.39 19.90
N LEU A 14 10.74 4.14 20.85
CA LEU A 14 11.45 2.87 20.99
C LEU A 14 10.44 1.80 21.45
N LEU A 15 9.41 1.44 20.67
CA LEU A 15 8.21 0.75 21.21
C LEU A 15 7.49 1.48 22.35
N LEU A 16 7.99 2.66 22.71
CA LEU A 16 8.00 3.22 24.05
C LEU A 16 8.18 2.14 25.14
N LEU A 17 9.23 1.30 25.02
CA LEU A 17 9.97 0.57 26.06
C LEU A 17 9.20 -0.36 27.02
N MET A 18 7.87 -0.35 27.01
CA MET A 18 7.12 -0.55 28.23
C MET A 18 5.66 -0.97 28.07
N ALA A 19 5.06 -1.01 26.87
CA ALA A 19 3.65 -1.42 26.79
C ALA A 19 3.35 -2.84 27.31
N ALA A 20 4.39 -3.60 27.70
CA ALA A 20 4.43 -4.35 28.97
C ALA A 20 5.84 -4.92 29.23
N LEU A 21 6.66 -4.30 30.09
CA LEU A 21 7.57 -5.07 30.97
C LEU A 21 6.78 -5.71 32.14
N SER A 22 5.46 -5.63 32.05
CA SER A 22 4.49 -5.73 33.14
C SER A 22 3.17 -6.22 32.59
N ILE A 23 3.04 -7.54 32.41
CA ILE A 23 2.04 -8.31 33.17
C ILE A 23 2.78 -9.59 33.61
N GLY A 24 3.52 -9.46 34.72
CA GLY A 24 4.17 -10.58 35.37
C GLY A 24 3.13 -11.53 35.94
N GLY A 25 3.36 -12.82 35.70
CA GLY A 25 2.53 -13.91 36.18
C GLY A 25 3.09 -15.20 35.63
N ALA A 26 4.18 -15.69 36.22
CA ALA A 26 4.58 -17.07 36.06
C ALA A 26 3.39 -17.94 36.48
N ALA A 27 2.83 -18.69 35.53
CA ALA A 27 2.03 -19.85 35.88
C ALA A 27 3.03 -20.93 36.28
N ASP A 28 3.07 -21.25 37.58
CA ASP A 28 3.77 -22.41 38.11
C ASP A 28 3.31 -23.65 37.33
N HIS A 29 4.22 -24.20 36.55
CA HIS A 29 4.05 -25.52 35.97
C HIS A 29 4.71 -26.50 36.92
N ASP A 30 3.88 -27.21 37.68
CA ASP A 30 4.28 -28.35 38.50
C ASP A 30 5.12 -29.31 37.66
N SER A 31 6.39 -29.44 38.05
CA SER A 31 7.30 -30.46 37.55
C SER A 31 6.96 -31.78 38.21
N ASN A 32 6.21 -32.64 37.53
CA ASN A 32 6.17 -34.06 37.87
C ASN A 32 7.04 -34.82 36.88
N GLY A 33 8.16 -35.33 37.38
CA GLY A 33 9.16 -36.06 36.61
C GLY A 33 8.66 -37.43 36.19
N GLN A 34 8.90 -37.76 34.92
CA GLN A 34 8.99 -39.14 34.45
C GLN A 34 10.20 -39.27 33.52
N ASP A 35 11.07 -40.22 33.85
CA ASP A 35 12.29 -40.58 33.13
C ASP A 35 12.04 -40.87 31.64
N PRO A 36 12.87 -40.36 30.71
CA PRO A 36 12.81 -40.76 29.33
C PRO A 36 13.49 -42.12 29.13
N LYS A 37 12.69 -43.16 28.88
CA LYS A 37 13.19 -44.41 28.27
C LYS A 37 13.61 -44.13 26.82
N SER A 38 14.89 -44.34 26.58
CA SER A 38 15.59 -44.59 25.31
C SER A 38 14.72 -44.82 24.06
N GLU A 39 14.72 -43.85 23.14
CA GLU A 39 14.41 -44.08 21.73
C GLU A 39 15.69 -44.14 20.88
N GLN A 40 15.76 -45.19 20.07
CA GLN A 40 16.88 -45.55 19.21
C GLN A 40 17.10 -44.54 18.09
N LYS A 41 18.38 -44.15 17.91
CA LYS A 41 18.86 -43.39 16.74
C LYS A 41 18.51 -44.12 15.43
N LYS A 42 17.55 -43.60 14.66
CA LYS A 42 17.45 -43.86 13.23
C LYS A 42 18.52 -43.03 12.49
N LYS A 43 19.28 -43.70 11.62
CA LYS A 43 20.20 -43.06 10.66
C LYS A 43 19.46 -42.01 9.83
N PRO A 44 20.10 -40.90 9.42
CA PRO A 44 19.51 -39.99 8.44
C PRO A 44 19.42 -40.73 7.10
N ASP A 45 18.21 -40.88 6.58
CA ASP A 45 18.01 -41.24 5.17
C ASP A 45 18.68 -40.17 4.31
N GLU A 46 19.42 -40.63 3.29
CA GLU A 46 20.00 -39.78 2.26
C GLU A 46 18.94 -38.81 1.73
N ALA A 47 19.29 -37.51 1.73
CA ALA A 47 18.48 -36.45 1.19
C ALA A 47 18.24 -36.70 -0.32
N LEU A 48 17.14 -37.37 -0.63
CA LEU A 48 16.54 -37.40 -1.96
C LEU A 48 16.24 -35.95 -2.37
N VAL A 49 17.07 -35.41 -3.26
CA VAL A 49 16.83 -34.13 -3.94
C VAL A 49 15.56 -34.31 -4.78
N ARG A 50 14.42 -33.91 -4.23
CA ARG A 50 13.18 -33.74 -5.00
C ARG A 50 13.38 -32.54 -5.92
N LEU A 51 13.51 -32.80 -7.21
CA LEU A 51 13.54 -31.76 -8.23
C LEU A 51 12.11 -31.19 -8.36
N GLU A 52 11.76 -30.18 -7.59
CA GLU A 52 10.57 -29.37 -7.87
C GLU A 52 10.85 -28.56 -9.15
N THR A 53 10.16 -28.88 -10.24
CA THR A 53 10.21 -28.09 -11.47
C THR A 53 9.45 -26.78 -11.25
N GLU A 54 10.17 -25.66 -11.26
CA GLU A 54 9.56 -24.34 -11.11
C GLU A 54 9.02 -23.87 -12.47
N LEU A 55 7.70 -23.73 -12.58
CA LEU A 55 7.05 -23.20 -13.78
C LEU A 55 7.40 -21.71 -13.96
N VAL A 56 7.86 -21.35 -15.15
CA VAL A 56 8.15 -19.97 -15.49
C VAL A 56 6.89 -19.30 -16.04
N GLN A 57 6.29 -18.43 -15.24
CA GLN A 57 5.04 -17.71 -15.56
C GLN A 57 5.32 -16.44 -16.38
N VAL A 58 4.64 -16.26 -17.51
CA VAL A 58 4.77 -15.14 -18.45
C VAL A 58 3.41 -14.46 -18.64
N ASP A 59 3.28 -13.25 -18.13
CA ASP A 59 2.12 -12.40 -18.39
C ASP A 59 2.21 -11.75 -19.77
N VAL A 60 1.16 -11.93 -20.57
CA VAL A 60 1.07 -11.42 -21.95
C VAL A 60 -0.16 -10.53 -22.08
N VAL A 61 0.08 -9.30 -22.49
CA VAL A 61 -0.95 -8.34 -22.86
C VAL A 61 -0.99 -8.25 -24.39
N VAL A 62 -2.19 -8.36 -24.97
CA VAL A 62 -2.38 -8.25 -26.41
C VAL A 62 -3.39 -7.15 -26.72
N THR A 63 -3.00 -6.22 -27.57
CA THR A 63 -3.87 -5.13 -28.03
C THR A 63 -3.96 -5.07 -29.54
N ASP A 64 -5.06 -4.51 -30.04
CA ASP A 64 -5.19 -4.13 -31.44
C ASP A 64 -4.37 -2.87 -31.77
N LYS A 65 -4.46 -2.41 -33.02
CA LYS A 65 -3.80 -1.18 -33.50
C LYS A 65 -4.25 0.09 -32.78
N ASP A 66 -5.48 0.11 -32.26
CA ASP A 66 -6.10 1.22 -31.56
C ASP A 66 -5.79 1.19 -30.04
N GLY A 67 -5.09 0.15 -29.58
CA GLY A 67 -4.70 -0.04 -28.18
C GLY A 67 -5.78 -0.71 -27.33
N LYS A 68 -6.85 -1.25 -27.91
CA LYS A 68 -7.88 -1.99 -27.18
C LYS A 68 -7.42 -3.42 -26.92
N MET A 69 -7.77 -3.93 -25.74
CA MET A 69 -7.44 -5.30 -25.33
C MET A 69 -8.18 -6.34 -26.17
N VAL A 70 -7.42 -7.30 -26.69
CA VAL A 70 -7.94 -8.47 -27.39
C VAL A 70 -8.22 -9.58 -26.37
N ARG A 71 -9.46 -10.08 -26.31
CA ARG A 71 -9.95 -10.95 -25.21
C ARG A 71 -10.30 -12.38 -25.63
N ASP A 72 -10.19 -12.68 -26.92
CA ASP A 72 -10.67 -13.91 -27.56
C ASP A 72 -9.55 -14.88 -27.98
N LEU A 73 -8.29 -14.61 -27.62
CA LEU A 73 -7.17 -15.48 -27.95
C LEU A 73 -7.19 -16.76 -27.11
N LYS A 74 -6.73 -17.85 -27.72
CA LYS A 74 -6.59 -19.17 -27.12
C LYS A 74 -5.12 -19.55 -27.02
N ARG A 75 -4.81 -20.61 -26.28
CA ARG A 75 -3.45 -21.11 -26.10
C ARG A 75 -2.75 -21.34 -27.44
N GLU A 76 -3.46 -21.89 -28.41
CA GLU A 76 -2.93 -22.29 -29.73
C GLU A 76 -2.52 -21.09 -30.58
N ASP A 77 -2.95 -19.88 -30.22
CA ASP A 77 -2.53 -18.65 -30.91
C ASP A 77 -1.11 -18.22 -30.52
N PHE A 78 -0.55 -18.75 -29.41
CA PHE A 78 0.73 -18.31 -28.85
C PHE A 78 1.88 -19.28 -29.15
N GLU A 79 3.01 -18.71 -29.55
CA GLU A 79 4.32 -19.37 -29.52
C GLU A 79 5.22 -18.68 -28.50
N LEU A 80 5.92 -19.47 -27.67
CA LEU A 80 6.83 -18.97 -26.65
C LEU A 80 8.26 -19.48 -26.91
N PHE A 81 9.23 -18.58 -26.82
CA PHE A 81 10.64 -18.88 -27.00
C PHE A 81 11.46 -18.40 -25.79
N GLU A 82 12.43 -19.22 -25.38
CA GLU A 82 13.47 -18.89 -24.40
C GLU A 82 14.83 -18.94 -25.10
N ASP A 83 15.59 -17.84 -25.07
CA ASP A 83 16.89 -17.72 -25.76
C ASP A 83 16.82 -18.16 -27.24
N GLY A 84 15.69 -17.89 -27.89
CA GLY A 84 15.41 -18.28 -29.28
C GLY A 84 14.96 -19.73 -29.48
N LYS A 85 14.90 -20.55 -28.43
CA LYS A 85 14.44 -21.95 -28.48
C LYS A 85 12.95 -22.05 -28.13
N PRO A 86 12.15 -22.79 -28.90
CA PRO A 86 10.72 -22.95 -28.62
C PRO A 86 10.50 -23.68 -27.29
N GLN A 87 9.50 -23.22 -26.53
CA GLN A 87 9.11 -23.77 -25.23
C GLN A 87 7.67 -24.23 -25.27
N ASN A 88 7.38 -25.39 -24.66
CA ASN A 88 6.02 -25.89 -24.55
C ASN A 88 5.26 -25.12 -23.47
N ILE A 89 4.19 -24.41 -23.85
CA ILE A 89 3.30 -23.74 -22.91
C ILE A 89 2.53 -24.81 -22.15
N SER A 90 2.91 -25.12 -20.91
CA SER A 90 2.28 -26.14 -20.06
C SER A 90 1.00 -25.63 -19.38
N TYR A 91 0.88 -24.32 -19.19
CA TYR A 91 -0.30 -23.68 -18.59
C TYR A 91 -0.73 -22.45 -19.39
N PHE A 92 -2.04 -22.26 -19.52
CA PHE A 92 -2.66 -21.09 -20.13
C PHE A 92 -3.87 -20.66 -19.31
N SER A 93 -3.95 -19.38 -18.94
CA SER A 93 -5.20 -18.79 -18.45
C SER A 93 -5.44 -17.40 -19.01
N ARG A 94 -6.72 -17.05 -19.15
CA ARG A 94 -7.16 -15.68 -19.45
C ARG A 94 -7.67 -15.06 -18.17
N ASN A 95 -7.03 -13.98 -17.72
CA ASN A 95 -7.35 -13.32 -16.47
C ASN A 95 -7.98 -11.95 -16.73
N SER A 96 -8.91 -11.54 -15.86
CA SER A 96 -9.49 -10.20 -15.86
C SER A 96 -9.57 -9.65 -14.44
N THR A 97 -9.35 -8.34 -14.26
CA THR A 97 -9.47 -7.66 -12.96
C THR A 97 -10.88 -7.74 -12.38
N LYS A 98 -11.91 -7.97 -13.20
CA LYS A 98 -13.29 -8.17 -12.74
C LYS A 98 -13.60 -9.61 -12.27
N SER A 99 -12.67 -10.54 -12.43
CA SER A 99 -12.89 -11.99 -12.19
C SER A 99 -11.76 -12.65 -11.37
N LEU A 100 -11.00 -11.88 -10.58
CA LEU A 100 -9.92 -12.39 -9.71
C LEU A 100 -10.49 -13.15 -8.49
N SER A 101 -11.19 -14.26 -8.72
CA SER A 101 -11.64 -15.18 -7.65
C SER A 101 -11.29 -16.66 -7.90
N ALA A 102 -10.58 -17.02 -8.98
CA ALA A 102 -10.39 -18.44 -9.34
C ALA A 102 -8.94 -18.97 -9.31
N ALA A 103 -7.91 -18.18 -9.01
CA ALA A 103 -6.52 -18.58 -9.28
C ALA A 103 -5.74 -19.19 -8.08
N THR A 104 -6.38 -19.61 -6.99
CA THR A 104 -5.68 -20.22 -5.83
C THR A 104 -6.02 -21.69 -5.57
N ALA A 105 -6.65 -22.39 -6.53
CA ALA A 105 -6.89 -23.83 -6.41
C ALA A 105 -6.31 -24.58 -7.62
N ALA A 106 -4.98 -24.73 -7.65
CA ALA A 106 -4.33 -25.71 -8.51
C ALA A 106 -3.90 -26.91 -7.66
N GLN A 107 -4.84 -27.84 -7.43
CA GLN A 107 -4.50 -29.23 -7.14
C GLN A 107 -4.25 -29.96 -8.46
N PRO A 108 -3.28 -30.88 -8.55
CA PRO A 108 -3.16 -31.78 -9.70
C PRO A 108 -4.41 -32.66 -9.77
N ALA A 109 -5.14 -32.60 -10.89
CA ALA A 109 -6.35 -33.40 -11.08
C ALA A 109 -6.00 -34.89 -11.17
N THR A 110 -6.34 -35.65 -10.13
CA THR A 110 -6.62 -37.08 -10.24
C THR A 110 -7.86 -37.41 -9.40
N GLY A 111 -8.86 -38.03 -10.02
CA GLY A 111 -9.98 -38.70 -9.33
C GLY A 111 -11.32 -37.96 -9.34
N LYS A 112 -12.33 -38.60 -9.94
CA LYS A 112 -13.75 -38.21 -9.89
C LYS A 112 -14.27 -38.28 -8.44
N ASN A 113 -14.92 -37.22 -7.98
CA ASN A 113 -16.11 -37.30 -7.12
C ASN A 113 -16.88 -35.98 -7.13
N GLU A 114 -18.14 -36.05 -7.56
CA GLU A 114 -19.16 -35.02 -7.37
C GLU A 114 -19.74 -35.14 -5.96
N ALA A 115 -19.68 -34.08 -5.15
CA ALA A 115 -20.64 -33.82 -4.07
C ALA A 115 -20.58 -32.35 -3.58
N ALA A 116 -21.76 -31.71 -3.61
CA ALA A 116 -22.26 -30.61 -2.78
C ALA A 116 -21.45 -29.29 -2.70
N GLY A 117 -21.95 -28.29 -3.43
CA GLY A 117 -21.49 -26.90 -3.37
C GLY A 117 -21.78 -26.22 -2.04
N ALA A 118 -20.71 -25.89 -1.31
CA ALA A 118 -20.66 -24.73 -0.45
C ALA A 118 -20.21 -23.55 -1.32
N GLY A 119 -21.06 -22.53 -1.45
CA GLY A 119 -20.76 -21.33 -2.22
C GLY A 119 -19.50 -20.65 -1.68
N SER A 120 -18.39 -20.81 -2.41
CA SER A 120 -17.23 -19.94 -2.25
C SER A 120 -17.65 -18.55 -2.72
N THR A 121 -17.96 -17.68 -1.76
CA THR A 121 -18.29 -16.28 -1.99
C THR A 121 -17.16 -15.65 -2.80
N GLU A 122 -17.44 -15.30 -4.06
CA GLU A 122 -16.51 -14.53 -4.89
C GLU A 122 -16.26 -13.19 -4.20
N VAL A 123 -15.10 -13.04 -3.57
CA VAL A 123 -14.60 -11.73 -3.17
C VAL A 123 -14.03 -11.12 -4.45
N VAL A 124 -14.78 -10.22 -5.08
CA VAL A 124 -14.24 -9.37 -6.15
C VAL A 124 -13.19 -8.47 -5.51
N ALA A 125 -11.94 -8.93 -5.50
CA ALA A 125 -10.82 -8.14 -5.00
C ALA A 125 -10.52 -7.03 -6.01
N GLY A 126 -10.67 -5.77 -5.60
CA GLY A 126 -10.28 -4.62 -6.41
C GLY A 126 -8.78 -4.58 -6.69
N ARG A 127 -8.36 -3.66 -7.56
CA ARG A 127 -6.97 -3.63 -8.06
C ARG A 127 -6.03 -3.15 -6.95
N ASN A 128 -4.82 -3.71 -6.91
CA ASN A 128 -3.73 -3.19 -6.08
C ASN A 128 -2.88 -2.23 -6.92
N LEU A 129 -3.04 -0.92 -6.70
CA LEU A 129 -2.35 0.16 -7.40
C LEU A 129 -1.36 0.89 -6.48
N VAL A 130 -0.10 0.97 -6.88
CA VAL A 130 0.91 1.82 -6.25
C VAL A 130 1.18 3.03 -7.13
N LEU A 131 0.96 4.23 -6.60
CA LEU A 131 1.33 5.50 -7.21
C LEU A 131 2.70 5.92 -6.67
N ALA A 132 3.76 5.61 -7.41
CA ALA A 132 5.13 5.91 -7.04
C ALA A 132 5.54 7.29 -7.57
N ILE A 133 5.70 8.25 -6.66
CA ILE A 133 6.03 9.64 -6.98
C ILE A 133 7.53 9.85 -6.80
N ASP A 134 8.21 10.14 -7.91
CA ASP A 134 9.64 10.42 -7.92
C ASP A 134 9.93 11.86 -7.52
N ASP A 135 9.62 12.18 -6.26
CA ASP A 135 9.83 13.49 -5.66
C ASP A 135 11.31 13.93 -5.60
N LEU A 136 12.22 12.98 -5.81
CA LEU A 136 13.64 13.21 -5.95
C LEU A 136 13.98 13.85 -7.33
N HIS A 137 13.35 13.40 -8.42
CA HIS A 137 13.62 13.92 -9.78
C HIS A 137 12.62 14.96 -10.27
N LEU A 138 11.36 14.90 -9.84
CA LEU A 138 10.29 15.81 -10.27
C LEU A 138 10.62 17.27 -9.96
N SER A 139 10.61 18.15 -10.97
CA SER A 139 10.71 19.59 -10.77
C SER A 139 9.53 20.13 -9.95
N PRO A 140 9.69 21.25 -9.22
CA PRO A 140 8.58 21.84 -8.47
C PRO A 140 7.32 22.10 -9.32
N GLY A 141 7.49 22.59 -10.54
CA GLY A 141 6.39 22.81 -11.48
C GLY A 141 5.70 21.50 -11.88
N ASN A 142 6.46 20.48 -12.26
CA ASN A 142 5.91 19.18 -12.67
C ASN A 142 5.26 18.46 -11.50
N LEU A 143 5.77 18.62 -10.27
CA LEU A 143 5.14 18.09 -9.07
C LEU A 143 3.76 18.72 -8.82
N MET A 144 3.60 20.03 -9.05
CA MET A 144 2.28 20.69 -8.93
C MET A 144 1.29 20.16 -9.97
N LEU A 145 1.74 19.94 -11.21
CA LEU A 145 0.92 19.34 -12.26
C LEU A 145 0.54 17.89 -11.94
N ALA A 146 1.50 17.10 -11.42
CA ALA A 146 1.27 15.76 -10.94
C ALA A 146 0.25 15.74 -9.81
N LYS A 147 0.37 16.60 -8.79
CA LYS A 147 -0.61 16.73 -7.70
C LYS A 147 -2.02 16.95 -8.23
N LYS A 148 -2.21 17.94 -9.11
CA LYS A 148 -3.53 18.25 -9.69
C LYS A 148 -4.11 17.05 -10.43
N SER A 149 -3.27 16.35 -11.19
CA SER A 149 -3.69 15.16 -11.94
C SER A 149 -4.03 13.98 -11.04
N LEU A 150 -3.23 13.73 -10.00
CA LEU A 150 -3.48 12.68 -9.02
C LEU A 150 -4.78 12.92 -8.24
N LEU A 151 -5.05 14.17 -7.81
CA LEU A 151 -6.32 14.50 -7.14
C LEU A 151 -7.52 14.18 -8.04
N LYS A 152 -7.47 14.60 -9.31
CA LYS A 152 -8.52 14.30 -10.30
C LYS A 152 -8.67 12.79 -10.52
N PHE A 153 -7.57 12.06 -10.58
CA PHE A 153 -7.55 10.60 -10.72
C PHE A 153 -8.22 9.89 -9.54
N ILE A 154 -7.86 10.24 -8.30
CA ILE A 154 -8.48 9.69 -7.08
C ILE A 154 -9.98 9.99 -7.04
N ASP A 155 -10.40 11.16 -7.51
CA ASP A 155 -11.80 11.60 -7.45
C ASP A 155 -12.68 10.98 -8.55
N GLN A 156 -12.12 10.70 -9.72
CA GLN A 156 -12.91 10.44 -10.92
C GLN A 156 -12.67 9.07 -11.57
N GLN A 157 -11.53 8.41 -11.30
CA GLN A 157 -11.12 7.21 -12.04
C GLN A 157 -10.92 5.97 -11.18
N ILE A 158 -10.70 6.14 -9.88
CA ILE A 158 -10.53 5.03 -8.93
C ILE A 158 -11.90 4.46 -8.53
N ASP A 159 -12.05 3.14 -8.67
CA ASP A 159 -13.25 2.41 -8.27
C ASP A 159 -13.31 2.26 -6.73
N ALA A 160 -14.48 1.92 -6.18
CA ALA A 160 -14.68 1.87 -4.73
C ALA A 160 -13.84 0.78 -4.03
N ASP A 161 -13.52 -0.31 -4.74
CA ASP A 161 -12.80 -1.47 -4.20
C ASP A 161 -11.28 -1.43 -4.50
N ASP A 162 -10.82 -0.45 -5.28
CA ASP A 162 -9.40 -0.29 -5.60
C ASP A 162 -8.59 0.06 -4.34
N GLN A 163 -7.55 -0.72 -4.12
CA GLN A 163 -6.57 -0.48 -3.08
C GLN A 163 -5.46 0.37 -3.68
N VAL A 164 -5.28 1.59 -3.17
CA VAL A 164 -4.24 2.52 -3.66
C VAL A 164 -3.24 2.81 -2.55
N ALA A 165 -1.95 2.69 -2.87
CA ALA A 165 -0.85 3.20 -2.05
C ALA A 165 -0.16 4.36 -2.77
N LEU A 166 0.09 5.49 -2.10
CA LEU A 166 0.90 6.59 -2.64
C LEU A 166 2.28 6.52 -1.99
N ILE A 167 3.36 6.44 -2.76
CA ILE A 167 4.72 6.36 -2.20
C ILE A 167 5.60 7.44 -2.78
N THR A 168 6.61 7.89 -2.03
CA THR A 168 7.63 8.79 -2.59
C THR A 168 8.99 8.12 -2.63
N THR A 169 9.79 8.42 -3.65
CA THR A 169 11.15 7.89 -3.77
C THR A 169 12.07 8.28 -2.61
N SER A 170 11.78 9.42 -1.97
CA SER A 170 12.41 9.89 -0.74
C SER A 170 11.97 9.17 0.55
N GLY A 171 10.82 8.48 0.53
CA GLY A 171 10.18 7.90 1.72
C GLY A 171 9.62 8.92 2.71
N ARG A 172 9.50 10.21 2.34
CA ARG A 172 9.04 11.30 3.22
C ARG A 172 7.54 11.30 3.48
N LEU A 173 6.78 10.51 2.72
CA LEU A 173 5.33 10.45 2.88
C LEU A 173 4.92 9.64 4.12
N GLY A 174 5.74 8.67 4.53
CA GLY A 174 5.60 7.97 5.81
C GLY A 174 4.32 7.13 5.90
N LEU A 175 3.39 7.53 6.77
CA LEU A 175 2.18 6.74 7.08
C LEU A 175 1.24 6.51 5.89
N TYR A 176 1.24 7.44 4.92
CA TYR A 176 0.36 7.39 3.77
C TYR A 176 0.83 6.44 2.65
N GLU A 177 1.95 5.74 2.86
CA GLU A 177 2.49 4.74 1.92
C GLU A 177 1.73 3.40 1.92
N GLN A 178 0.73 3.25 2.79
CA GLN A 178 -0.09 2.05 2.87
C GLN A 178 -1.24 2.03 1.85
N PHE A 179 -1.64 0.82 1.46
CA PHE A 179 -2.84 0.61 0.66
C PHE A 179 -4.09 1.03 1.43
N THR A 180 -4.96 1.76 0.75
CA THR A 180 -6.25 2.20 1.29
C THR A 180 -7.27 2.40 0.18
N THR A 181 -8.55 2.22 0.51
CA THR A 181 -9.70 2.64 -0.29
C THR A 181 -10.19 4.04 0.10
N GLU A 182 -9.66 4.61 1.19
CA GLU A 182 -10.09 5.88 1.75
C GLU A 182 -9.56 7.06 0.91
N ARG A 183 -10.42 7.60 0.04
CA ARG A 183 -10.08 8.72 -0.85
C ARG A 183 -9.56 9.95 -0.10
N GLU A 184 -10.11 10.26 1.07
CA GLU A 184 -9.64 11.42 1.86
C GLU A 184 -8.20 11.24 2.36
N ALA A 185 -7.80 10.02 2.74
CA ALA A 185 -6.42 9.72 3.10
C ALA A 185 -5.49 9.92 1.89
N LEU A 186 -5.88 9.46 0.70
CA LEU A 186 -5.13 9.65 -0.54
C LEU A 186 -5.02 11.13 -0.93
N ARG A 187 -6.10 11.91 -0.80
CA ARG A 187 -6.07 13.37 -1.05
C ARG A 187 -5.10 14.08 -0.12
N ARG A 188 -5.15 13.77 1.19
CA ARG A 188 -4.19 14.32 2.17
C ARG A 188 -2.76 13.93 1.82
N ALA A 189 -2.52 12.68 1.46
CA ALA A 189 -1.23 12.19 1.01
C ALA A 189 -0.69 12.99 -0.20
N ILE A 190 -1.52 13.17 -1.24
CA ILE A 190 -1.15 13.93 -2.44
C ILE A 190 -0.85 15.40 -2.09
N ASN A 191 -1.65 16.03 -1.23
CA ASN A 191 -1.45 17.41 -0.82
C ASN A 191 -0.13 17.62 -0.07
N ARG A 192 0.35 16.60 0.65
CA ARG A 192 1.63 16.62 1.38
C ARG A 192 2.86 16.41 0.52
N LEU A 193 2.72 15.98 -0.73
CA LEU A 193 3.88 15.84 -1.62
C LEU A 193 4.63 17.18 -1.68
N SER A 194 5.94 17.17 -1.57
CA SER A 194 6.75 18.39 -1.63
C SER A 194 8.01 18.12 -2.43
N PRO A 195 8.50 19.12 -3.19
CA PRO A 195 9.72 18.94 -3.94
C PRO A 195 10.89 18.80 -2.96
N GLN A 196 11.86 17.96 -3.31
CA GLN A 196 13.09 17.86 -2.53
C GLN A 196 14.00 19.04 -2.84
N GLU A 197 14.49 19.72 -1.79
CA GLU A 197 15.53 20.74 -1.89
C GLU A 197 16.82 20.08 -2.38
N ARG A 198 17.21 20.38 -3.62
CA ARG A 198 18.40 19.86 -4.29
C ARG A 198 19.03 20.93 -5.15
N SER A 199 20.33 20.78 -5.36
CA SER A 199 21.08 21.62 -6.29
C SER A 199 20.71 21.25 -7.72
N ARG A 200 19.60 21.79 -8.21
CA ARG A 200 19.23 21.67 -9.62
C ARG A 200 19.98 22.73 -10.39
N ALA A 201 20.45 22.37 -11.58
CA ALA A 201 21.02 23.32 -12.52
C ALA A 201 20.00 24.44 -12.77
N SER A 202 20.27 25.60 -12.19
CA SER A 202 19.46 26.80 -12.38
C SER A 202 19.85 27.44 -13.71
N GLN A 203 18.88 28.08 -14.36
CA GLN A 203 19.18 28.94 -15.51
C GLN A 203 20.08 30.12 -15.15
N PHE A 204 20.17 30.46 -13.85
CA PHE A 204 21.02 31.53 -13.32
C PHE A 204 22.37 31.03 -12.80
N ASP A 205 22.66 29.73 -12.93
CA ASP A 205 23.95 29.19 -12.49
C ASP A 205 25.05 29.54 -13.48
N THR A 206 26.21 29.92 -12.95
CA THR A 206 27.45 30.03 -13.73
C THR A 206 28.46 28.99 -13.24
N PRO A 207 28.95 28.07 -14.10
CA PRO A 207 28.33 27.70 -15.38
C PRO A 207 27.03 26.91 -15.16
N ARG A 208 26.14 26.92 -16.15
CA ARG A 208 24.96 26.07 -16.15
C ARG A 208 25.32 24.70 -16.71
N ILE A 209 25.49 23.73 -15.82
CA ILE A 209 25.80 22.33 -16.17
C ILE A 209 24.59 21.47 -15.84
N THR A 210 23.95 20.89 -16.87
CA THR A 210 22.85 19.92 -16.67
C THR A 210 23.40 18.57 -16.17
N PRO A 211 22.57 17.71 -15.56
CA PRO A 211 22.98 16.36 -15.15
C PRO A 211 23.69 15.58 -16.26
N TYR A 212 23.14 15.61 -17.48
CA TYR A 212 23.73 14.91 -18.62
C TYR A 212 25.04 15.54 -19.07
N GLN A 213 25.11 16.88 -19.14
CA GLN A 213 26.36 17.57 -19.45
C GLN A 213 27.45 17.26 -18.41
N ALA A 214 27.09 17.13 -17.14
CA ALA A 214 28.03 16.75 -16.08
C ALA A 214 28.62 15.35 -16.30
N GLU A 215 27.80 14.36 -16.67
CA GLU A 215 28.28 13.01 -17.04
C GLU A 215 29.25 13.09 -18.25
N ARG A 216 28.89 13.85 -19.29
CA ARG A 216 29.75 14.06 -20.46
C ARG A 216 31.09 14.70 -20.09
N ILE A 217 31.09 15.72 -19.23
CA ILE A 217 32.33 16.35 -18.74
C ILE A 217 33.17 15.35 -17.92
N ASP A 218 32.54 14.53 -17.08
CA ASP A 218 33.26 13.53 -16.27
C ASP A 218 33.86 12.41 -17.13
N ASP A 219 33.20 12.06 -18.25
CA ASP A 219 33.67 11.17 -19.31
C ASP A 219 34.73 11.80 -20.24
N ASN A 220 35.14 13.05 -19.95
CA ASN A 220 36.12 13.83 -20.71
C ASN A 220 35.65 14.22 -22.13
N ASP A 221 34.35 14.48 -22.31
CA ASP A 221 33.81 15.08 -23.54
C ASP A 221 34.29 16.54 -23.67
N PRO A 222 35.13 16.85 -24.68
CA PRO A 222 35.72 18.18 -24.83
C PRO A 222 34.68 19.25 -25.16
N GLU A 223 33.60 18.90 -25.87
CA GLU A 223 32.58 19.86 -26.29
C GLU A 223 31.67 20.24 -25.12
N ALA A 224 31.27 19.26 -24.31
CA ALA A 224 30.50 19.49 -23.08
C ALA A 224 31.28 20.36 -22.07
N LEU A 225 32.59 20.15 -21.97
CA LEU A 225 33.48 20.94 -21.11
C LEU A 225 33.64 22.36 -21.61
N GLU A 226 33.88 22.56 -22.91
CA GLU A 226 34.13 23.88 -23.48
C GLU A 226 32.93 24.83 -23.29
N ILE A 227 31.70 24.33 -23.38
CA ILE A 227 30.48 25.11 -23.08
C ILE A 227 30.53 25.70 -21.66
N ALA A 228 30.83 24.88 -20.66
CA ALA A 228 30.88 25.32 -19.26
C ALA A 228 32.07 26.26 -19.00
N VAL A 229 33.22 26.00 -19.63
CA VAL A 229 34.42 26.84 -19.49
C VAL A 229 34.17 28.24 -20.05
N GLN A 230 33.54 28.35 -21.21
CA GLN A 230 33.24 29.66 -21.83
C GLN A 230 32.28 30.50 -20.97
N GLU A 231 31.28 29.88 -20.35
CA GLU A 231 30.40 30.57 -19.40
C GLU A 231 31.16 31.09 -18.17
N ILE A 232 32.03 30.27 -17.57
CA ILE A 232 32.85 30.70 -16.44
C ILE A 232 33.78 31.84 -16.82
N VAL A 233 34.50 31.72 -17.94
CA VAL A 233 35.46 32.74 -18.39
C VAL A 233 34.75 34.07 -18.60
N ARG A 234 33.58 34.06 -19.25
CA ARG A 234 32.82 35.27 -19.52
C ARG A 234 32.19 35.87 -18.26
N ASP A 235 31.44 35.09 -17.51
CA ASP A 235 30.58 35.60 -16.44
C ASP A 235 31.34 35.80 -15.12
N MET A 236 32.44 35.07 -14.90
CA MET A 236 33.27 35.17 -13.69
C MET A 236 34.64 35.82 -13.94
N ASN A 237 34.93 36.23 -15.19
CA ASN A 237 36.22 36.83 -15.59
C ASN A 237 37.45 35.99 -15.14
N MET A 238 37.33 34.66 -15.22
CA MET A 238 38.31 33.71 -14.70
C MET A 238 39.28 33.24 -15.80
N GLN A 239 40.55 32.99 -15.47
CA GLN A 239 41.50 32.44 -16.44
C GLN A 239 41.13 31.00 -16.85
N ARG A 240 41.38 30.65 -18.11
CA ARG A 240 40.97 29.34 -18.68
C ARG A 240 41.40 28.12 -17.85
N PRO A 241 42.66 27.99 -17.35
CA PRO A 241 43.03 26.83 -16.55
C PRO A 241 42.22 26.70 -15.25
N GLN A 242 41.90 27.83 -14.62
CA GLN A 242 41.06 27.86 -13.42
C GLN A 242 39.60 27.53 -13.75
N ALA A 243 39.09 28.04 -14.88
CA ALA A 243 37.74 27.74 -15.37
C ALA A 243 37.56 26.25 -15.71
N VAL A 244 38.57 25.61 -16.33
CA VAL A 244 38.57 24.16 -16.60
C VAL A 244 38.47 23.37 -15.29
N ASN A 245 39.32 23.69 -14.31
CA ASN A 245 39.30 23.03 -13.01
C ASN A 245 37.95 23.23 -12.29
N LEU A 246 37.38 24.44 -12.34
CA LEU A 246 36.08 24.73 -11.76
C LEU A 246 34.95 23.95 -12.44
N ALA A 247 34.89 23.94 -13.77
CA ALA A 247 33.90 23.19 -14.54
C ALA A 247 33.96 21.69 -14.24
N GLN A 248 35.16 21.10 -14.24
CA GLN A 248 35.38 19.69 -13.93
C GLN A 248 35.00 19.36 -12.48
N SER A 249 35.38 20.21 -11.52
CA SER A 249 35.03 19.99 -10.11
C SER A 249 33.51 20.06 -9.89
N LYS A 250 32.83 21.03 -10.50
CA LYS A 250 31.36 21.15 -10.47
C LYS A 250 30.68 19.96 -11.13
N ALA A 251 31.15 19.51 -12.29
CA ALA A 251 30.63 18.33 -12.97
C ALA A 251 30.75 17.07 -12.10
N ARG A 252 31.91 16.81 -11.48
CA ARG A 252 32.10 15.66 -10.57
C ARG A 252 31.15 15.69 -9.38
N MET A 253 30.91 16.87 -8.79
CA MET A 253 29.95 17.02 -7.70
C MET A 253 28.52 16.69 -8.16
N LEU A 254 28.11 17.21 -9.32
CA LEU A 254 26.78 16.94 -9.89
C LEU A 254 26.59 15.46 -10.24
N VAL A 255 27.60 14.80 -10.83
CA VAL A 255 27.55 13.36 -11.11
C VAL A 255 27.39 12.57 -9.81
N ALA A 256 28.20 12.85 -8.79
CA ALA A 256 28.11 12.16 -7.50
C ALA A 256 26.73 12.35 -6.82
N GLU A 257 26.16 13.55 -6.90
CA GLU A 257 24.80 13.82 -6.43
C GLU A 257 23.79 12.96 -7.22
N ASN A 258 23.77 13.04 -8.55
CA ASN A 258 22.85 12.29 -9.41
C ASN A 258 22.94 10.77 -9.24
N VAL A 259 24.14 10.23 -9.02
CA VAL A 259 24.35 8.80 -8.70
C VAL A 259 23.65 8.44 -7.39
N ALA A 260 23.87 9.23 -6.33
CA ALA A 260 23.27 8.98 -5.02
C ALA A 260 21.74 9.06 -5.08
N VAL A 261 21.23 10.06 -5.79
CA VAL A 261 19.81 10.23 -6.08
C VAL A 261 19.22 9.01 -6.78
N THR A 262 19.79 8.63 -7.92
CA THR A 262 19.27 7.55 -8.76
C THR A 262 19.32 6.23 -8.01
N THR A 263 20.41 5.98 -7.27
CA THR A 263 20.54 4.82 -6.39
C THR A 263 19.42 4.77 -5.35
N SER A 264 19.08 5.90 -4.74
CA SER A 264 17.97 5.99 -3.77
C SER A 264 16.64 5.68 -4.43
N THR A 265 16.33 6.29 -5.58
CA THR A 265 15.09 6.04 -6.33
C THR A 265 14.94 4.56 -6.70
N LEU A 266 15.97 3.98 -7.31
CA LEU A 266 15.97 2.58 -7.72
C LEU A 266 15.86 1.62 -6.52
N SER A 267 16.54 1.91 -5.42
CA SER A 267 16.46 1.11 -4.18
C SER A 267 15.09 1.18 -3.52
N THR A 268 14.46 2.36 -3.49
CA THR A 268 13.10 2.52 -2.96
C THR A 268 12.09 1.73 -3.79
N ILE A 269 12.17 1.82 -5.12
CA ILE A 269 11.34 1.04 -6.04
C ILE A 269 11.53 -0.46 -5.81
N GLU A 270 12.79 -0.94 -5.73
CA GLU A 270 13.09 -2.35 -5.50
C GLU A 270 12.56 -2.85 -4.15
N ASN A 271 12.75 -2.09 -3.07
CA ASN A 271 12.26 -2.45 -1.74
C ASN A 271 10.74 -2.53 -1.70
N MET A 272 10.05 -1.59 -2.36
CA MET A 272 8.60 -1.60 -2.50
C MET A 272 8.13 -2.87 -3.23
N ILE A 273 8.73 -3.16 -4.38
CA ILE A 273 8.44 -4.35 -5.18
C ILE A 273 8.60 -5.64 -4.34
N ARG A 274 9.68 -5.74 -3.56
CA ARG A 274 9.89 -6.89 -2.67
C ARG A 274 8.79 -7.02 -1.62
N GLY A 275 8.32 -5.89 -1.07
CA GLY A 275 7.17 -5.86 -0.17
C GLY A 275 5.87 -6.37 -0.83
N LEU A 276 5.63 -5.95 -2.07
CA LEU A 276 4.43 -6.33 -2.84
C LEU A 276 4.33 -7.83 -3.16
N LYS A 277 5.42 -8.60 -3.05
CA LYS A 277 5.42 -10.06 -3.28
C LYS A 277 4.39 -10.79 -2.41
N GLN A 278 4.07 -10.25 -1.23
CA GLN A 278 3.16 -10.88 -0.28
C GLN A 278 1.68 -10.72 -0.64
N LEU A 279 1.35 -9.79 -1.54
CA LEU A 279 -0.01 -9.61 -2.04
C LEU A 279 -0.28 -10.56 -3.21
N PRO A 280 -1.37 -11.34 -3.19
CA PRO A 280 -1.74 -12.19 -4.31
C PRO A 280 -2.19 -11.36 -5.53
N GLY A 281 -2.26 -12.00 -6.69
CA GLY A 281 -2.74 -11.40 -7.93
C GLY A 281 -1.69 -10.52 -8.63
N ARG A 282 -2.11 -9.74 -9.64
CA ARG A 282 -1.26 -8.79 -10.36
C ARG A 282 -1.30 -7.42 -9.66
N LYS A 283 -0.14 -6.80 -9.44
CA LYS A 283 0.00 -5.46 -8.85
C LYS A 283 0.42 -4.48 -9.93
N ILE A 284 -0.10 -3.26 -9.84
CA ILE A 284 0.19 -2.19 -10.78
C ILE A 284 1.00 -1.14 -10.04
N MET A 285 2.15 -0.75 -10.57
CA MET A 285 2.90 0.39 -10.08
C MET A 285 2.95 1.47 -11.16
N VAL A 286 2.55 2.70 -10.84
CA VAL A 286 2.64 3.86 -11.73
C VAL A 286 3.72 4.78 -11.19
N LEU A 287 4.86 4.82 -11.88
CA LEU A 287 5.97 5.71 -11.60
C LEU A 287 5.74 7.07 -12.28
N VAL A 288 5.58 8.13 -11.49
CA VAL A 288 5.50 9.51 -11.97
C VAL A 288 6.86 10.16 -11.76
N SER A 289 7.55 10.53 -12.84
CA SER A 289 8.92 11.05 -12.79
C SER A 289 9.23 11.98 -13.97
N ASP A 290 10.22 12.86 -13.81
CA ASP A 290 10.84 13.59 -14.92
C ASP A 290 11.91 12.75 -15.66
N GLY A 291 12.20 11.56 -15.15
CA GLY A 291 13.26 10.69 -15.64
C GLY A 291 14.57 10.85 -14.87
N PHE A 292 15.48 9.89 -15.08
CA PHE A 292 16.78 9.84 -14.41
C PHE A 292 17.81 9.17 -15.32
N LEU A 293 19.07 9.55 -15.13
CA LEU A 293 20.16 9.02 -15.93
C LEU A 293 20.57 7.64 -15.41
N LEU A 294 20.60 6.65 -16.31
CA LEU A 294 21.14 5.34 -15.99
C LEU A 294 22.67 5.30 -16.09
N GLY A 295 23.27 6.29 -16.78
CA GLY A 295 24.67 6.76 -16.75
C GLY A 295 25.77 5.74 -17.01
N SER A 296 26.86 6.15 -17.68
CA SER A 296 28.18 5.53 -17.52
C SER A 296 28.94 6.31 -16.46
N PHE A 297 29.48 5.65 -15.44
CA PHE A 297 30.45 6.29 -14.53
C PHE A 297 31.87 6.02 -15.05
N ARG A 298 32.90 6.79 -14.63
CA ARG A 298 34.32 6.59 -15.02
C ARG A 298 34.82 5.13 -14.95
N ASP A 299 34.16 4.27 -14.18
CA ASP A 299 34.42 2.83 -14.07
C ASP A 299 33.73 1.95 -15.14
N GLY A 300 33.02 2.52 -16.12
CA GLY A 300 32.16 1.80 -17.07
C GLY A 300 30.93 1.14 -16.43
N LYS A 301 30.62 1.49 -15.18
CA LYS A 301 29.45 0.97 -14.45
C LYS A 301 28.19 1.70 -14.91
N HIS A 302 27.14 0.95 -15.16
CA HIS A 302 25.80 1.43 -15.46
C HIS A 302 24.82 0.98 -14.39
N PHE A 303 23.76 1.76 -14.15
CA PHE A 303 22.64 1.26 -13.37
C PHE A 303 21.92 0.16 -14.15
N ASP A 304 22.05 -1.07 -13.67
CA ASP A 304 21.34 -2.21 -14.23
C ASP A 304 19.95 -2.34 -13.62
N VAL A 305 18.94 -1.82 -14.32
CA VAL A 305 17.55 -1.92 -13.92
C VAL A 305 16.98 -3.35 -14.04
N ARG A 306 17.69 -4.30 -14.67
CA ARG A 306 17.20 -5.67 -14.86
C ARG A 306 16.92 -6.37 -13.53
N ARG A 307 17.69 -6.10 -12.48
CA ARG A 307 17.43 -6.65 -11.13
C ARG A 307 16.07 -6.20 -10.57
N ILE A 308 15.69 -4.96 -10.83
CA ILE A 308 14.40 -4.40 -10.41
C ILE A 308 13.29 -5.04 -11.23
N THR A 309 13.50 -5.21 -12.53
CA THR A 309 12.51 -5.87 -13.41
C THR A 309 12.30 -7.34 -13.05
N ASP A 310 13.36 -8.05 -12.63
CA ASP A 310 13.28 -9.42 -12.13
C ASP A 310 12.53 -9.50 -10.79
N SER A 311 12.83 -8.58 -9.87
CA SER A 311 12.11 -8.47 -8.61
C SER A 311 10.63 -8.15 -8.85
N ALA A 312 10.32 -7.26 -9.79
CA ALA A 312 8.96 -6.87 -10.16
C ALA A 312 8.20 -8.08 -10.68
N THR A 313 8.83 -8.80 -11.60
CA THR A 313 8.32 -10.02 -12.21
C THR A 313 8.00 -11.08 -11.14
N LYS A 314 8.94 -11.39 -10.25
CA LYS A 314 8.76 -12.36 -9.16
C LYS A 314 7.70 -11.93 -8.14
N ALA A 315 7.44 -10.64 -8.03
CA ALA A 315 6.39 -10.08 -7.19
C ALA A 315 5.05 -9.91 -7.93
N GLY A 316 4.96 -10.21 -9.23
CA GLY A 316 3.77 -9.98 -10.05
C GLY A 316 3.43 -8.49 -10.21
N VAL A 317 4.43 -7.61 -10.21
CA VAL A 317 4.31 -6.16 -10.35
C VAL A 317 4.60 -5.75 -11.79
N VAL A 318 3.68 -4.99 -12.39
CA VAL A 318 3.88 -4.35 -13.69
C VAL A 318 4.04 -2.85 -13.49
N ILE A 319 5.14 -2.28 -13.97
CA ILE A 319 5.46 -0.86 -13.83
C ILE A 319 4.96 -0.12 -15.08
N TYR A 320 4.20 0.93 -14.88
CA TYR A 320 3.87 1.95 -15.86
C TYR A 320 4.63 3.22 -15.48
N SER A 321 5.08 3.99 -16.46
CA SER A 321 5.76 5.26 -16.19
C SER A 321 5.06 6.43 -16.87
N LEU A 322 4.98 7.56 -16.16
CA LEU A 322 4.41 8.82 -16.61
C LEU A 322 5.50 9.88 -16.55
N ASP A 323 5.89 10.40 -17.72
CA ASP A 323 6.80 11.55 -17.82
C ASP A 323 6.05 12.83 -17.46
N ALA A 324 6.40 13.42 -16.33
CA ALA A 324 5.70 14.58 -15.79
C ALA A 324 6.10 15.91 -16.45
N ARG A 325 7.09 15.92 -17.35
CA ARG A 325 7.52 17.12 -18.09
C ARG A 325 6.50 17.63 -19.11
N GLY A 326 5.44 16.88 -19.37
CA GLY A 326 4.40 17.26 -20.30
C GLY A 326 4.84 17.15 -21.76
N LEU A 327 4.20 17.95 -22.63
CA LEU A 327 4.58 18.08 -24.03
C LEU A 327 5.88 18.88 -24.14
N ILE A 328 6.97 18.19 -24.46
CA ILE A 328 8.21 18.84 -24.87
C ILE A 328 8.05 19.18 -26.34
N ALA A 329 7.89 20.46 -26.68
CA ALA A 329 7.86 20.90 -28.07
C ALA A 329 9.22 20.59 -28.72
N GLU A 330 9.25 19.70 -29.71
CA GLU A 330 10.44 19.51 -30.54
C GLU A 330 10.57 20.66 -31.55
N ALA A 331 11.80 21.18 -31.65
CA ALA A 331 12.33 22.16 -32.60
C ALA A 331 12.16 23.66 -32.26
N GLY A 332 13.25 24.26 -31.76
CA GLY A 332 13.57 25.68 -31.95
C GLY A 332 13.06 26.68 -30.91
N SER A 333 12.19 26.28 -29.99
CA SER A 333 11.71 27.18 -28.94
C SER A 333 12.74 27.30 -27.82
N MET A 334 13.57 28.34 -27.92
CA MET A 334 14.00 29.07 -26.72
C MET A 334 12.77 29.34 -25.87
N ASP A 335 12.86 29.12 -24.57
CA ASP A 335 11.93 29.78 -23.67
C ASP A 335 12.11 31.29 -23.88
N ALA A 336 11.13 31.95 -24.50
CA ALA A 336 11.20 33.37 -24.84
C ALA A 336 11.30 34.27 -23.59
N SER A 337 11.15 33.69 -22.39
CA SER A 337 11.41 34.36 -21.12
C SER A 337 12.87 34.25 -20.63
N GLN A 338 13.77 33.59 -21.37
CA GLN A 338 15.15 33.34 -20.96
C GLN A 338 16.18 34.14 -21.77
N PRO A 339 17.13 34.85 -21.13
CA PRO A 339 18.28 35.42 -21.81
C PRO A 339 19.20 34.28 -22.27
N ASN A 340 19.43 34.14 -23.58
CA ASN A 340 20.35 33.14 -24.10
C ASN A 340 21.80 33.55 -23.84
N THR A 341 22.42 32.98 -22.82
CA THR A 341 23.80 33.27 -22.40
C THR A 341 24.82 32.31 -23.01
N THR A 342 24.53 31.59 -24.10
CA THR A 342 25.53 30.73 -24.77
C THR A 342 26.10 31.43 -26.01
N PRO A 343 27.43 31.46 -26.23
CA PRO A 343 28.02 31.99 -27.46
C PRO A 343 27.37 31.37 -28.70
N PRO A 344 27.05 32.16 -29.77
CA PRO A 344 26.35 31.64 -30.95
C PRO A 344 27.00 30.40 -31.57
N GLN A 345 28.33 30.30 -31.51
CA GLN A 345 29.10 29.17 -32.04
C GLN A 345 28.89 27.86 -31.27
N LEU A 346 28.55 27.93 -29.97
CA LEU A 346 28.34 26.76 -29.11
C LEU A 346 26.86 26.44 -28.90
N LEU A 347 25.95 27.27 -29.44
CA LEU A 347 24.51 27.10 -29.28
C LEU A 347 24.02 25.76 -29.87
N GLY A 348 24.52 25.37 -31.04
CA GLY A 348 24.18 24.07 -31.65
C GLY A 348 24.65 22.87 -30.82
N ALA A 349 25.83 22.97 -30.22
CA ALA A 349 26.37 21.96 -29.32
C ALA A 349 25.52 21.82 -28.05
N ARG A 350 25.19 22.95 -27.41
CA ARG A 350 24.30 22.99 -26.23
C ARG A 350 22.95 22.36 -26.53
N MET A 351 22.30 22.74 -27.63
CA MET A 351 20.99 22.19 -28.01
C MET A 351 21.02 20.68 -28.20
N ARG A 352 22.08 20.14 -28.83
CA ARG A 352 22.26 18.70 -29.01
C ARG A 352 22.47 17.97 -27.68
N ILE A 353 23.31 18.50 -26.80
CA ILE A 353 23.57 17.91 -25.47
C ILE A 353 22.29 17.92 -24.63
N GLU A 354 21.52 19.01 -24.63
CA GLU A 354 20.29 19.09 -23.85
C GLU A 354 19.20 18.16 -24.39
N ARG A 355 19.02 18.07 -25.71
CA ARG A 355 18.09 17.10 -26.33
C ARG A 355 18.46 15.67 -25.96
N THR A 356 19.73 15.30 -26.15
CA THR A 356 20.23 13.95 -25.83
C THR A 356 20.07 13.66 -24.34
N GLY A 357 20.27 14.66 -23.47
CA GLY A 357 20.04 14.54 -22.04
C GLY A 357 18.58 14.25 -21.67
N ILE A 358 17.62 14.90 -22.34
CA ILE A 358 16.19 14.62 -22.15
C ILE A 358 15.85 13.19 -22.54
N GLU A 359 16.36 12.72 -23.68
CA GLU A 359 16.20 11.35 -24.17
C GLU A 359 16.83 10.33 -23.19
N ALA A 360 18.07 10.57 -22.76
CA ALA A 360 18.77 9.71 -21.81
C ALA A 360 18.04 9.59 -20.45
N GLN A 361 17.38 10.65 -19.99
CA GLN A 361 16.54 10.61 -18.78
C GLN A 361 15.27 9.79 -18.97
N ARG A 362 14.70 9.75 -20.19
CA ARG A 362 13.51 8.93 -20.52
C ARG A 362 13.84 7.45 -20.52
N ASP A 363 15.03 7.08 -20.95
CA ASP A 363 15.44 5.68 -21.09
C ASP A 363 15.30 4.91 -19.78
N GLY A 364 15.60 5.53 -18.64
CA GLY A 364 15.46 4.91 -17.32
C GLY A 364 14.03 4.48 -17.00
N ILE A 365 13.07 5.39 -17.14
CA ILE A 365 11.65 5.13 -16.87
C ILE A 365 10.98 4.32 -17.99
N PHE A 366 11.50 4.40 -19.21
CA PHE A 366 11.09 3.55 -20.34
C PHE A 366 11.47 2.10 -20.10
N ALA A 367 12.73 1.84 -19.72
CA ALA A 367 13.24 0.50 -19.48
C ALA A 367 12.45 -0.21 -18.37
N LEU A 368 12.22 0.47 -17.22
CA LEU A 368 11.42 -0.09 -16.12
C LEU A 368 10.01 -0.50 -16.57
N ALA A 369 9.35 0.35 -17.36
CA ALA A 369 7.99 0.06 -17.82
C ALA A 369 7.97 -1.06 -18.86
N ARG A 370 8.79 -0.96 -19.91
CA ARG A 370 8.86 -1.93 -20.99
C ARG A 370 9.23 -3.32 -20.48
N ASP A 371 10.28 -3.40 -19.65
CA ASP A 371 10.87 -4.69 -19.26
C ASP A 371 10.00 -5.44 -18.25
N THR A 372 9.07 -4.75 -17.56
CA THR A 372 8.03 -5.36 -16.70
C THR A 372 6.69 -5.60 -17.42
N GLY A 373 6.60 -5.30 -18.72
CA GLY A 373 5.38 -5.50 -19.52
C GLY A 373 4.33 -4.37 -19.38
N GLY A 374 4.71 -3.19 -18.89
CA GLY A 374 3.88 -1.99 -18.84
C GLY A 374 4.18 -1.00 -19.98
N THR A 375 3.66 0.22 -19.86
CA THR A 375 3.84 1.29 -20.86
C THR A 375 4.38 2.56 -20.21
N ALA A 376 5.32 3.18 -20.90
CA ALA A 376 5.75 4.54 -20.60
C ALA A 376 4.92 5.54 -21.43
N PHE A 377 4.42 6.58 -20.78
CA PHE A 377 3.67 7.65 -21.42
C PHE A 377 4.49 8.92 -21.40
N PHE A 378 4.78 9.46 -22.60
CA PHE A 378 5.57 10.66 -22.82
C PHE A 378 4.74 11.73 -23.54
N ASN A 379 5.22 12.97 -23.54
CA ASN A 379 4.74 14.07 -24.39
C ASN A 379 3.23 14.35 -24.24
N ASN A 380 2.72 14.42 -23.01
CA ASN A 380 1.30 14.67 -22.77
C ASN A 380 1.08 15.65 -21.61
N ASN A 381 0.35 16.72 -21.87
CA ASN A 381 -0.01 17.74 -20.87
C ASN A 381 -1.13 17.32 -19.92
N ASP A 382 -1.88 16.25 -20.21
CA ASP A 382 -2.87 15.68 -19.30
C ASP A 382 -2.50 14.25 -18.87
N MET A 383 -1.82 14.15 -17.72
CA MET A 383 -1.44 12.87 -17.11
C MET A 383 -2.65 11.96 -16.82
N ASN A 384 -3.87 12.51 -16.67
CA ASN A 384 -5.07 11.71 -16.44
C ASN A 384 -5.39 10.78 -17.61
N ILE A 385 -4.98 11.14 -18.83
CA ILE A 385 -5.12 10.27 -20.00
C ILE A 385 -4.20 9.05 -19.85
N GLY A 386 -2.96 9.27 -19.39
CA GLY A 386 -2.02 8.19 -19.09
C GLY A 386 -2.54 7.28 -17.97
N LEU A 387 -2.96 7.87 -16.85
CA LEU A 387 -3.53 7.14 -15.72
C LEU A 387 -4.78 6.32 -16.11
N LYS A 388 -5.69 6.90 -16.91
CA LYS A 388 -6.85 6.19 -17.43
C LYS A 388 -6.44 5.00 -18.29
N LYS A 389 -5.50 5.21 -19.20
CA LYS A 389 -4.94 4.14 -20.04
C LYS A 389 -4.26 3.04 -19.22
N VAL A 390 -3.63 3.36 -18.09
CA VAL A 390 -3.10 2.33 -17.17
C VAL A 390 -4.24 1.45 -16.67
N LEU A 391 -5.34 2.04 -16.20
CA LEU A 391 -6.50 1.29 -15.70
C LEU A 391 -7.12 0.42 -16.81
N GLU A 392 -7.34 0.98 -18.00
CA GLU A 392 -7.84 0.25 -19.18
C GLU A 392 -6.88 -0.90 -19.58
N ASN A 393 -5.56 -0.67 -19.51
CA ASN A 393 -4.54 -1.63 -19.89
C ASN A 393 -4.33 -2.79 -18.87
N THR A 394 -5.10 -2.81 -17.79
CA THR A 394 -4.99 -3.83 -16.75
C THR A 394 -6.21 -4.74 -16.69
N GLU A 395 -7.24 -4.48 -17.49
CA GLU A 395 -8.51 -5.23 -17.46
C GLU A 395 -8.41 -6.69 -17.92
N THR A 396 -7.51 -7.02 -18.85
CA THR A 396 -7.39 -8.38 -19.39
C THR A 396 -5.93 -8.70 -19.74
N TRP A 397 -5.49 -9.90 -19.39
CA TRP A 397 -4.18 -10.43 -19.79
C TRP A 397 -4.23 -11.96 -19.89
N TYR A 398 -3.26 -12.53 -20.59
CA TYR A 398 -3.05 -13.96 -20.72
C TYR A 398 -1.85 -14.38 -19.88
N LEU A 399 -2.01 -15.42 -19.07
CA LEU A 399 -0.92 -16.02 -18.31
C LEU A 399 -0.50 -17.30 -19.03
N LEU A 400 0.73 -17.30 -19.53
CA LEU A 400 1.39 -18.49 -20.07
C LEU A 400 2.33 -19.03 -18.99
N ALA A 401 2.46 -20.35 -18.83
CA ALA A 401 3.58 -20.92 -18.09
C ALA A 401 4.22 -22.05 -18.89
N PHE A 402 5.51 -22.22 -18.71
CA PHE A 402 6.28 -23.30 -19.32
C PHE A 402 7.29 -23.86 -18.32
N GLU A 403 7.69 -25.10 -18.55
CA GLU A 403 8.84 -25.69 -17.89
C GLU A 403 10.08 -25.43 -18.76
N PRO A 404 11.12 -24.75 -18.24
CA PRO A 404 12.33 -24.54 -19.00
C PRO A 404 12.94 -25.88 -19.39
N ASN A 405 13.20 -26.07 -20.69
CA ASN A 405 13.78 -27.30 -21.24
C ASN A 405 15.14 -27.70 -20.60
N ASN A 406 15.78 -26.80 -19.83
CA ASN A 406 16.87 -27.13 -18.93
C ASN A 406 16.77 -26.35 -17.60
N SER A 407 16.71 -27.06 -16.48
CA SER A 407 16.68 -26.54 -15.11
C SER A 407 18.03 -25.98 -14.63
N TYR A 408 18.72 -25.18 -15.45
CA TYR A 408 20.00 -24.57 -15.05
C TYR A 408 19.75 -23.55 -13.94
N ARG A 409 20.02 -23.95 -12.69
CA ARG A 409 20.02 -23.05 -11.53
C ARG A 409 21.32 -22.24 -11.45
N ASP A 410 21.65 -21.54 -12.54
CA ASP A 410 22.92 -20.84 -12.74
C ASP A 410 22.86 -19.32 -12.50
N GLY A 411 21.70 -18.78 -12.13
CA GLY A 411 21.54 -17.35 -11.89
C GLY A 411 21.60 -16.47 -13.14
N LYS A 412 21.64 -17.02 -14.36
CA LYS A 412 21.79 -16.24 -15.60
C LYS A 412 20.44 -15.73 -16.11
N PHE A 413 20.50 -14.60 -16.82
CA PHE A 413 19.34 -14.04 -17.51
C PHE A 413 19.00 -14.84 -18.76
N ARG A 414 17.71 -15.14 -18.94
CA ARG A 414 17.10 -15.86 -20.06
C ARG A 414 16.14 -14.94 -20.79
N LYS A 415 16.32 -14.75 -22.09
CA LYS A 415 15.49 -13.88 -22.92
C LYS A 415 14.18 -14.60 -23.26
N LEU A 416 13.06 -13.90 -23.16
CA LEU A 416 11.75 -14.41 -23.56
C LEU A 416 11.23 -13.70 -24.81
N GLU A 417 10.57 -14.44 -25.68
CA GLU A 417 9.87 -13.92 -26.85
C GLU A 417 8.52 -14.64 -27.01
N VAL A 418 7.45 -13.86 -27.20
CA VAL A 418 6.11 -14.38 -27.44
C VAL A 418 5.67 -13.90 -28.82
N ARG A 419 5.13 -14.82 -29.62
CA ARG A 419 4.61 -14.54 -30.97
C ARG A 419 3.16 -14.98 -31.11
N LEU A 420 2.44 -14.30 -32.01
CA LEU A 420 1.08 -14.63 -32.42
C LEU A 420 1.07 -14.89 -33.94
N PRO A 421 1.53 -16.07 -34.41
CA PRO A 421 1.72 -16.34 -35.84
C PRO A 421 0.45 -16.13 -36.67
N GLN A 422 -0.72 -16.40 -36.10
CA GLN A 422 -2.02 -16.28 -36.76
C GLN A 422 -2.61 -14.86 -36.75
N ARG A 423 -2.06 -13.95 -35.93
CA ARG A 423 -2.62 -12.61 -35.67
C ARG A 423 -1.54 -11.53 -35.68
N LYS A 424 -0.88 -11.37 -36.83
CA LYS A 424 0.27 -10.44 -37.02
C LYS A 424 -0.11 -8.97 -36.94
N ASP A 425 -1.40 -8.65 -37.01
CA ASP A 425 -1.96 -7.31 -36.83
C ASP A 425 -1.97 -6.83 -35.38
N LEU A 426 -1.80 -7.76 -34.43
CA LEU A 426 -1.87 -7.48 -33.00
C LEU A 426 -0.51 -7.12 -32.41
N LYS A 427 -0.53 -6.28 -31.37
CA LYS A 427 0.64 -5.89 -30.60
C LYS A 427 0.72 -6.73 -29.33
N ILE A 428 1.85 -7.42 -29.16
CA ILE A 428 2.14 -8.24 -27.98
C ILE A 428 3.02 -7.44 -27.04
N ARG A 429 2.71 -7.48 -25.75
CA ARG A 429 3.53 -6.93 -24.69
C ARG A 429 3.71 -7.97 -23.60
N THR A 430 4.97 -8.29 -23.32
CA THR A 430 5.41 -9.26 -22.33
C THR A 430 6.74 -8.77 -21.73
N ARG A 431 7.12 -9.31 -20.57
CA ARG A 431 8.47 -9.13 -20.03
C ARG A 431 9.53 -9.63 -21.03
N GLY A 432 10.71 -9.00 -21.02
CA GLY A 432 11.80 -9.33 -21.94
C GLY A 432 12.61 -10.58 -21.57
N GLY A 433 12.46 -11.09 -20.35
CA GLY A 433 13.21 -12.25 -19.85
C GLY A 433 13.07 -12.46 -18.34
N TYR A 434 13.87 -13.35 -17.77
CA TYR A 434 13.94 -13.62 -16.32
C TYR A 434 15.33 -14.12 -15.91
N PHE A 435 15.70 -13.99 -14.63
CA PHE A 435 16.89 -14.67 -14.11
C PHE A 435 16.53 -16.06 -13.59
N ALA A 436 17.26 -17.08 -14.05
CA ALA A 436 17.13 -18.43 -13.52
C ALA A 436 17.50 -18.47 -12.01
N PRO A 437 16.94 -19.40 -11.21
CA PRO A 437 17.34 -19.54 -9.80
C PRO A 437 18.85 -19.75 -9.66
N ASP A 438 19.46 -19.31 -8.55
CA ASP A 438 20.87 -19.59 -8.24
C ASP A 438 20.95 -20.64 -7.12
N GLY A 439 21.17 -21.89 -7.51
CA GLY A 439 21.22 -23.01 -6.57
C GLY A 439 22.39 -22.92 -5.58
N LYS A 440 23.49 -22.25 -5.94
CA LYS A 440 24.65 -22.11 -5.05
C LYS A 440 24.38 -21.10 -3.93
N ALA A 441 23.73 -19.98 -4.26
CA ALA A 441 23.33 -18.99 -3.27
C ALA A 441 22.29 -19.56 -2.29
N GLU A 442 21.35 -20.37 -2.78
CA GLU A 442 20.31 -21.01 -1.97
C GLU A 442 20.90 -22.03 -0.98
N ILE A 443 21.81 -22.89 -1.45
CA ILE A 443 22.53 -23.86 -0.59
C ILE A 443 23.39 -23.13 0.46
N LYS A 444 24.04 -22.03 0.09
CA LYS A 444 24.83 -21.22 1.04
C LYS A 444 23.93 -20.63 2.13
N ALA A 445 22.77 -20.09 1.77
CA ALA A 445 21.81 -19.53 2.72
C ALA A 445 21.23 -20.60 3.66
N ILE A 446 20.98 -21.82 3.17
CA ILE A 446 20.54 -22.96 4.00
C ILE A 446 21.64 -23.35 4.99
N ARG A 447 22.90 -23.51 4.54
CA ARG A 447 24.04 -23.85 5.41
C ARG A 447 24.33 -22.78 6.46
N GLU A 448 24.13 -21.51 6.13
CA GLU A 448 24.26 -20.40 7.10
C GLU A 448 23.15 -20.46 8.16
N LYS A 449 21.92 -20.81 7.80
CA LYS A 449 20.82 -21.05 8.75
C LYS A 449 21.07 -22.27 9.64
N GLU A 450 21.58 -23.37 9.10
CA GLU A 450 21.92 -24.58 9.86
C GLU A 450 23.00 -24.30 10.90
N LYS A 451 24.10 -23.63 10.51
CA LYS A 451 25.17 -23.20 11.41
C LYS A 451 24.68 -22.24 12.51
N GLN A 452 23.69 -21.41 12.21
CA GLN A 452 23.07 -20.53 13.20
C GLN A 452 22.25 -21.35 14.20
N SER A 453 21.50 -22.35 13.75
CA SER A 453 20.69 -23.23 14.62
C SER A 453 21.53 -24.10 15.57
N GLU A 454 22.72 -24.52 15.15
CA GLU A 454 23.66 -25.27 16.02
C GLU A 454 24.22 -24.39 17.14
N LYS A 455 24.56 -23.13 16.84
CA LYS A 455 25.00 -22.13 17.83
C LYS A 455 23.92 -21.72 18.82
N ASP A 456 22.65 -21.92 18.48
CA ASP A 456 21.52 -21.59 19.34
C ASP A 456 21.29 -22.65 20.45
N LYS A 457 21.80 -23.89 20.27
CA LYS A 457 21.67 -24.99 21.25
C LYS A 457 22.60 -24.90 22.48
N GLU A 458 23.64 -24.07 22.43
CA GLU A 458 24.64 -23.89 23.51
C GLU A 458 24.42 -22.60 24.35
N LYS A 459 23.31 -21.88 24.14
CA LYS A 459 23.09 -20.58 24.78
C LYS A 459 22.63 -20.72 26.24
N SER A 460 23.17 -19.87 27.12
CA SER A 460 22.68 -19.73 28.51
C SER A 460 21.24 -19.22 28.54
N ALA A 461 20.51 -19.52 29.63
CA ALA A 461 19.12 -19.11 29.83
C ALA A 461 18.90 -17.59 29.66
N GLU A 462 19.86 -16.76 30.10
CA GLU A 462 19.82 -15.30 29.93
C GLU A 462 19.86 -14.87 28.46
N LYS A 463 20.65 -15.56 27.63
CA LYS A 463 20.78 -15.22 26.20
C LYS A 463 19.54 -15.65 25.43
N LEU A 464 18.94 -16.79 25.79
CA LEU A 464 17.65 -17.24 25.26
C LEU A 464 16.53 -16.23 25.56
N ALA A 465 16.43 -15.73 26.79
CA ALA A 465 15.44 -14.71 27.16
C ALA A 465 15.63 -13.40 26.36
N LYS A 466 16.87 -12.94 26.20
CA LYS A 466 17.17 -11.74 25.41
C LYS A 466 16.85 -11.91 23.92
N ASP A 467 17.15 -13.08 23.36
CA ASP A 467 16.84 -13.38 21.96
C ASP A 467 15.33 -13.48 21.72
N GLN A 468 14.58 -14.08 22.66
CA GLN A 468 13.12 -14.10 22.62
C GLN A 468 12.53 -12.69 22.69
N GLN A 469 13.05 -11.84 23.57
CA GLN A 469 12.63 -10.43 23.65
C GLN A 469 12.91 -9.71 22.32
N ASN A 470 14.09 -9.88 21.73
CA ASN A 470 14.42 -9.30 20.43
C ASN A 470 13.51 -9.80 19.30
N ALA A 471 13.14 -11.08 19.33
CA ALA A 471 12.21 -11.67 18.36
C ALA A 471 10.80 -11.06 18.49
N ILE A 472 10.29 -10.89 19.71
CA ILE A 472 9.03 -10.18 19.96
C ILE A 472 9.11 -8.74 19.44
N GLN A 473 10.22 -8.04 19.70
CA GLN A 473 10.41 -6.68 19.18
C GLN A 473 10.43 -6.62 17.66
N ALA A 474 11.01 -7.63 17.01
CA ALA A 474 10.99 -7.73 15.56
C ALA A 474 9.58 -7.98 15.03
N GLN A 475 8.80 -8.85 15.68
CA GLN A 475 7.39 -9.11 15.33
C GLN A 475 6.53 -7.86 15.49
N ILE A 476 6.69 -7.10 16.59
CA ILE A 476 5.91 -5.87 16.81
C ILE A 476 6.24 -4.84 15.75
N ARG A 477 7.53 -4.65 15.47
CA ARG A 477 7.98 -3.76 14.40
C ARG A 477 7.37 -4.18 13.07
N ASP A 478 7.39 -5.46 12.76
CA ASP A 478 6.86 -5.99 11.52
C ASP A 478 5.33 -5.82 11.41
N GLY A 479 4.58 -6.15 12.47
CA GLY A 479 3.12 -5.98 12.50
C GLY A 479 2.65 -4.54 12.32
N ILE A 480 3.38 -3.57 12.89
CA ILE A 480 2.99 -2.15 12.90
C ILE A 480 3.57 -1.35 11.73
N SER A 481 4.78 -1.65 11.25
CA SER A 481 5.47 -0.84 10.23
C SER A 481 5.29 -1.35 8.79
N THR A 482 4.64 -2.49 8.60
CA THR A 482 4.40 -3.07 7.27
C THR A 482 3.49 -2.21 6.40
N LEU A 483 3.72 -2.29 5.09
CA LEU A 483 2.92 -1.58 4.09
C LEU A 483 1.54 -2.21 3.86
N PHE A 484 1.39 -3.49 4.25
CA PHE A 484 0.18 -4.27 4.11
C PHE A 484 -0.13 -5.00 5.43
N PRO A 485 -1.41 -5.21 5.74
CA PRO A 485 -1.87 -6.06 6.83
C PRO A 485 -1.22 -7.45 6.81
N ARG A 486 -0.69 -7.89 7.95
CA ARG A 486 -0.26 -9.27 8.18
C ARG A 486 -1.50 -10.14 8.35
N ARG A 487 -1.51 -11.28 7.65
CA ARG A 487 -2.67 -12.18 7.58
C ARG A 487 -2.47 -13.52 8.28
N GLY A 488 -1.45 -13.63 9.14
CA GLY A 488 -1.26 -14.82 9.97
C GLY A 488 -2.50 -15.03 10.84
N ILE A 489 -2.95 -13.98 11.52
CA ILE A 489 -4.29 -13.90 12.12
C ILE A 489 -5.07 -12.84 11.36
N PRO A 490 -6.00 -13.17 10.45
CA PRO A 490 -6.77 -12.17 9.73
C PRO A 490 -7.52 -11.24 10.69
N ILE A 491 -7.25 -9.93 10.59
CA ILE A 491 -7.92 -8.90 11.38
C ILE A 491 -8.65 -7.97 10.43
N GLN A 492 -9.93 -7.73 10.70
CA GLN A 492 -10.68 -6.63 10.12
C GLN A 492 -10.91 -5.58 11.20
N MET A 493 -10.83 -4.29 10.84
CA MET A 493 -10.94 -3.21 11.82
C MET A 493 -11.71 -2.02 11.25
N THR A 494 -12.44 -1.33 12.13
CA THR A 494 -12.96 0.01 11.92
C THR A 494 -12.52 0.93 13.05
N ALA A 495 -12.23 2.18 12.73
CA ALA A 495 -12.05 3.24 13.71
C ALA A 495 -13.16 4.28 13.54
N SER A 496 -13.86 4.59 14.63
CA SER A 496 -15.04 5.45 14.65
C SER A 496 -14.85 6.60 15.65
N PHE A 497 -15.33 7.80 15.30
CA PHE A 497 -15.34 8.95 16.19
C PHE A 497 -16.66 9.02 16.97
N LEU A 498 -16.55 9.22 18.29
CA LEU A 498 -17.66 9.45 19.21
C LEU A 498 -17.24 10.48 20.27
N ASN A 499 -18.19 11.29 20.75
CA ASN A 499 -18.05 12.09 21.97
C ASN A 499 -19.08 11.63 22.99
N LEU A 500 -18.61 11.22 24.18
CA LEU A 500 -19.44 10.76 25.28
C LEU A 500 -19.41 11.78 26.43
N PRO A 501 -20.52 12.00 27.16
CA PRO A 501 -20.63 13.03 28.19
C PRO A 501 -19.49 13.06 29.23
N ASP A 502 -19.04 11.90 29.73
CA ASP A 502 -18.04 11.83 30.81
C ASP A 502 -16.63 11.48 30.32
N LEU A 503 -16.54 10.88 29.15
CA LEU A 503 -15.26 10.42 28.59
C LEU A 503 -14.65 11.41 27.58
N GLY A 504 -15.47 12.34 27.09
CA GLY A 504 -15.09 13.29 26.06
C GLY A 504 -14.94 12.63 24.69
N VAL A 505 -14.08 13.23 23.87
CA VAL A 505 -13.84 12.83 22.48
C VAL A 505 -12.97 11.58 22.42
N LEU A 506 -13.47 10.55 21.73
CA LEU A 506 -12.88 9.22 21.65
C LEU A 506 -12.78 8.74 20.20
N ALA A 507 -11.74 7.95 19.94
CA ALA A 507 -11.69 6.98 18.87
C ALA A 507 -12.17 5.62 19.43
N ASP A 508 -13.24 5.08 18.88
CA ASP A 508 -13.71 3.71 19.06
C ASP A 508 -13.05 2.81 18.01
N ILE A 509 -12.17 1.94 18.48
CA ILE A 509 -11.48 0.95 17.68
C ILE A 509 -12.22 -0.36 17.85
N SER A 510 -12.72 -0.89 16.75
CA SER A 510 -13.51 -2.10 16.72
C SER A 510 -12.88 -3.07 15.74
N ALA A 511 -12.48 -4.25 16.22
CA ALA A 511 -11.76 -5.24 15.45
C ALA A 511 -12.41 -6.62 15.53
N HIS A 512 -12.18 -7.39 14.48
CA HIS A 512 -12.66 -8.74 14.33
C HIS A 512 -11.52 -9.64 13.89
N LEU A 513 -11.22 -10.66 14.68
CA LEU A 513 -10.11 -11.58 14.46
C LEU A 513 -10.67 -12.94 14.04
N ASP A 514 -10.13 -13.52 12.97
CA ASP A 514 -10.50 -14.87 12.54
C ASP A 514 -9.88 -15.91 13.47
N ALA A 515 -10.72 -16.55 14.28
CA ALA A 515 -10.30 -17.54 15.26
C ALA A 515 -9.74 -18.82 14.61
N LYS A 516 -10.02 -19.10 13.32
CA LYS A 516 -9.54 -20.31 12.64
C LYS A 516 -8.03 -20.36 12.50
N GLN A 517 -7.38 -19.20 12.52
CA GLN A 517 -5.92 -19.10 12.43
C GLN A 517 -5.24 -19.00 13.80
N VAL A 518 -6.03 -18.93 14.88
CA VAL A 518 -5.52 -18.99 16.25
C VAL A 518 -5.35 -20.45 16.63
N LYS A 519 -4.19 -20.84 17.18
CA LYS A 519 -4.00 -22.19 17.66
C LYS A 519 -4.52 -22.28 19.09
N PHE A 520 -5.39 -23.26 19.31
CA PHE A 520 -5.95 -23.53 20.63
C PHE A 520 -5.38 -24.82 21.18
N ASP A 521 -4.92 -24.78 22.42
CA ASP A 521 -4.53 -25.98 23.16
C ASP A 521 -5.76 -26.55 23.86
N GLU A 522 -6.11 -27.80 23.51
CA GLU A 522 -7.22 -28.52 24.12
C GLU A 522 -6.73 -29.26 25.37
N SER A 523 -7.35 -28.98 26.52
CA SER A 523 -7.06 -29.70 27.76
C SER A 523 -8.26 -29.66 28.69
N GLY A 524 -8.70 -30.85 29.15
CA GLY A 524 -9.83 -31.00 30.06
C GLY A 524 -11.16 -30.50 29.48
N GLY A 525 -11.38 -30.68 28.17
CA GLY A 525 -12.61 -30.24 27.47
C GLY A 525 -12.74 -28.73 27.31
N ARG A 526 -11.63 -28.00 27.43
CA ARG A 526 -11.54 -26.55 27.23
C ARG A 526 -10.46 -26.23 26.21
N TYR A 527 -10.71 -25.18 25.43
CA TYR A 527 -9.80 -24.68 24.39
C TYR A 527 -9.16 -23.40 24.90
N ARG A 528 -7.84 -23.41 25.04
CA ARG A 528 -7.07 -22.28 25.59
C ARG A 528 -6.17 -21.66 24.54
N ALA A 529 -6.09 -20.33 24.54
CA ALA A 529 -5.16 -19.56 23.72
C ALA A 529 -4.87 -18.21 24.38
N SER A 530 -3.75 -17.58 24.05
CA SER A 530 -3.39 -16.24 24.53
C SER A 530 -3.05 -15.32 23.36
N LEU A 531 -3.79 -14.22 23.24
CA LEU A 531 -3.60 -13.23 22.18
C LEU A 531 -3.18 -11.89 22.77
N GLU A 532 -2.04 -11.35 22.35
CA GLU A 532 -1.66 -9.98 22.68
C GLU A 532 -2.08 -9.05 21.54
N ILE A 533 -2.87 -8.02 21.86
CA ILE A 533 -3.36 -7.02 20.93
C ILE A 533 -2.71 -5.68 21.24
N ILE A 534 -1.91 -5.17 20.30
CA ILE A 534 -1.17 -3.93 20.45
C ILE A 534 -1.66 -2.94 19.40
N GLY A 535 -1.92 -1.69 19.79
CA GLY A 535 -2.35 -0.66 18.86
C GLY A 535 -1.68 0.69 19.07
N PHE A 536 -1.57 1.43 17.97
CA PHE A 536 -0.98 2.76 17.89
C PHE A 536 -1.87 3.68 17.05
N ALA A 537 -2.07 4.91 17.52
CA ALA A 537 -2.66 6.00 16.77
C ALA A 537 -1.53 6.94 16.31
N PHE A 538 -1.28 7.02 15.01
CA PHE A 538 -0.29 7.92 14.44
C PHE A 538 -0.95 9.18 13.91
N ASP A 539 -0.43 10.35 14.27
CA ASP A 539 -0.84 11.64 13.71
C ASP A 539 -0.36 11.80 12.26
N GLU A 540 -0.82 12.84 11.58
CA GLU A 540 -0.43 13.05 10.18
C GLU A 540 1.10 13.20 10.00
N ALA A 541 1.86 13.62 11.02
CA ALA A 541 3.31 13.77 10.93
C ALA A 541 4.07 12.43 11.13
N GLY A 542 3.39 11.33 11.44
CA GLY A 542 4.03 10.06 11.74
C GLY A 542 4.34 9.87 13.21
N ASN A 543 4.01 10.83 14.09
CA ASN A 543 4.22 10.69 15.52
C ASN A 543 3.07 9.89 16.11
N VAL A 544 3.33 9.14 17.16
CA VAL A 544 2.27 8.44 17.87
C VAL A 544 1.59 9.41 18.84
N ALA A 545 0.29 9.56 18.65
CA ALA A 545 -0.60 10.35 19.50
C ALA A 545 -1.28 9.52 20.59
N GLY A 546 -1.27 8.18 20.47
CA GLY A 546 -1.79 7.26 21.48
C GLY A 546 -1.38 5.82 21.21
N SER A 547 -1.34 4.98 22.25
CA SER A 547 -1.03 3.56 22.15
C SER A 547 -1.76 2.75 23.21
N PHE A 548 -1.94 1.45 22.96
CA PHE A 548 -2.50 0.51 23.93
C PHE A 548 -1.94 -0.91 23.70
N SER A 549 -1.98 -1.72 24.74
CA SER A 549 -1.72 -3.16 24.69
C SER A 549 -2.71 -3.87 25.62
N ASP A 550 -3.32 -4.95 25.14
CA ASP A 550 -4.22 -5.80 25.90
C ASP A 550 -3.84 -7.28 25.70
N THR A 551 -3.96 -8.11 26.73
CA THR A 551 -3.74 -9.56 26.64
C THR A 551 -5.06 -10.32 26.82
N ALA A 552 -5.47 -10.97 25.74
CA ALA A 552 -6.58 -11.90 25.55
C ALA A 552 -6.34 -13.35 26.00
N GLY A 553 -6.57 -13.69 27.26
CA GLY A 553 -6.61 -15.09 27.70
C GLY A 553 -7.95 -15.76 27.34
N LEU A 554 -7.95 -16.62 26.32
CA LEU A 554 -9.11 -17.40 25.89
C LEU A 554 -9.16 -18.73 26.64
N ASN A 555 -10.32 -19.10 27.20
CA ASN A 555 -10.54 -20.37 27.90
C ASN A 555 -11.96 -20.90 27.62
N LEU A 556 -12.17 -21.30 26.36
CA LEU A 556 -13.48 -21.52 25.78
C LEU A 556 -13.99 -22.94 26.05
N LYS A 557 -15.29 -23.07 26.28
CA LYS A 557 -16.01 -24.36 26.18
C LYS A 557 -16.20 -24.74 24.72
N GLN A 558 -16.45 -26.02 24.43
CA GLN A 558 -16.71 -26.55 23.07
C GLN A 558 -17.67 -25.67 22.25
N GLU A 559 -18.87 -25.39 22.77
CA GLU A 559 -19.89 -24.60 22.05
C GLU A 559 -19.41 -23.18 21.72
N THR A 560 -18.71 -22.54 22.67
CA THR A 560 -18.15 -21.19 22.47
C THR A 560 -16.99 -21.21 21.48
N TYR A 561 -16.16 -22.25 21.51
CA TYR A 561 -15.07 -22.47 20.56
C TYR A 561 -15.62 -22.61 19.13
N GLU A 562 -16.64 -23.43 18.92
CA GLU A 562 -17.29 -23.59 17.61
C GLU A 562 -17.90 -22.28 17.11
N LYS A 563 -18.55 -21.51 17.98
CA LYS A 563 -19.06 -20.17 17.65
C LYS A 563 -17.93 -19.20 17.31
N ALA A 564 -16.81 -19.24 18.03
CA ALA A 564 -15.64 -18.43 17.73
C ALA A 564 -15.01 -18.81 16.38
N LEU A 565 -14.95 -20.09 16.03
CA LEU A 565 -14.48 -20.54 14.71
C LEU A 565 -15.41 -20.07 13.57
N GLN A 566 -16.72 -20.03 13.80
CA GLN A 566 -17.68 -19.58 12.78
C GLN A 566 -17.74 -18.06 12.65
N ASN A 567 -17.79 -17.37 13.79
CA ASN A 567 -18.08 -15.94 13.85
C ASN A 567 -16.87 -15.09 14.16
N GLY A 568 -15.70 -15.65 14.46
CA GLY A 568 -14.48 -14.99 14.93
C GLY A 568 -14.57 -14.39 16.34
N ILE A 569 -13.52 -13.66 16.73
CA ILE A 569 -13.37 -13.01 18.03
C ILE A 569 -13.52 -11.49 17.85
N ALA A 570 -14.45 -10.88 18.58
CA ALA A 570 -14.63 -9.43 18.60
C ALA A 570 -13.73 -8.76 19.64
N TYR A 571 -13.16 -7.62 19.28
CA TYR A 571 -12.36 -6.77 20.16
C TYR A 571 -12.76 -5.31 20.00
N SER A 572 -12.81 -4.55 21.09
CA SER A 572 -13.09 -3.12 21.06
C SER A 572 -12.23 -2.35 22.06
N LYS A 573 -11.82 -1.13 21.69
CA LYS A 573 -11.01 -0.25 22.54
C LYS A 573 -11.35 1.23 22.28
N TYR A 574 -11.58 1.99 23.34
CA TYR A 574 -11.63 3.45 23.26
C TYR A 574 -10.26 4.07 23.49
N VAL A 575 -9.88 5.02 22.63
CA VAL A 575 -8.63 5.79 22.74
C VAL A 575 -8.96 7.27 22.72
N LYS A 576 -8.53 8.01 23.76
CA LYS A 576 -8.64 9.47 23.79
C LYS A 576 -7.62 10.07 22.84
N LEU A 577 -8.07 10.85 21.87
CA LEU A 577 -7.23 11.55 20.90
C LEU A 577 -7.62 13.02 20.84
N LYS A 578 -6.62 13.89 20.63
CA LYS A 578 -6.86 15.32 20.36
C LYS A 578 -7.50 15.49 18.97
N PRO A 579 -8.14 16.63 18.67
CA PRO A 579 -8.58 16.91 17.30
C PRO A 579 -7.44 16.76 16.29
N GLY A 580 -7.70 16.08 15.18
CA GLY A 580 -6.69 15.75 14.17
C GLY A 580 -7.10 14.58 13.29
N PHE A 581 -6.26 14.27 12.31
CA PHE A 581 -6.42 13.11 11.44
C PHE A 581 -5.37 12.07 11.79
N TYR A 582 -5.81 10.83 12.02
CA TYR A 582 -4.96 9.77 12.55
C TYR A 582 -5.08 8.49 11.74
N GLN A 583 -3.98 7.74 11.70
CA GLN A 583 -3.99 6.34 11.31
C GLN A 583 -3.91 5.47 12.56
N ILE A 584 -4.95 4.67 12.80
CA ILE A 584 -4.93 3.61 13.80
C ILE A 584 -4.31 2.37 13.17
N ARG A 585 -3.32 1.77 13.82
CA ARG A 585 -2.75 0.48 13.46
C ARG A 585 -2.86 -0.45 14.65
N ILE A 586 -3.35 -1.66 14.42
CA ILE A 586 -3.37 -2.73 15.43
C ILE A 586 -2.64 -3.95 14.91
N MET A 587 -2.11 -4.73 15.84
CA MET A 587 -1.65 -6.07 15.60
C MET A 587 -2.18 -7.01 16.67
N ALA A 588 -2.40 -8.26 16.29
CA ALA A 588 -2.58 -9.36 17.23
C ALA A 588 -1.42 -10.33 17.03
N ARG A 589 -0.82 -10.78 18.13
CA ARG A 589 0.13 -11.89 18.12
C ARG A 589 -0.36 -12.97 19.07
N GLU A 590 -0.13 -14.20 18.69
CA GLU A 590 -0.32 -15.33 19.57
C GLU A 590 0.96 -15.57 20.38
N ASP A 591 0.81 -15.86 21.66
CA ASP A 591 1.98 -16.15 22.48
C ASP A 591 2.59 -17.54 22.13
N GLY A 592 3.91 -17.64 22.19
CA GLY A 592 4.63 -18.88 21.84
C GLY A 592 4.69 -19.24 20.34
N THR A 593 4.04 -18.48 19.45
CA THR A 593 4.12 -18.70 17.99
C THR A 593 4.72 -17.50 17.25
N THR A 594 4.93 -17.66 15.94
CA THR A 594 5.36 -16.57 15.05
C THR A 594 4.18 -15.96 14.28
N GLN A 595 2.95 -16.35 14.62
CA GLN A 595 1.76 -15.88 13.94
C GLN A 595 1.40 -14.47 14.39
N ILE A 596 1.31 -13.57 13.42
CA ILE A 596 0.86 -12.20 13.63
C ILE A 596 -0.24 -11.82 12.63
N GLY A 597 -1.25 -11.13 13.14
CA GLY A 597 -2.25 -10.39 12.39
C GLY A 597 -2.00 -8.90 12.52
N SER A 598 -2.29 -8.11 11.48
CA SER A 598 -2.36 -6.66 11.64
C SER A 598 -3.45 -6.04 10.79
N ALA A 599 -3.93 -4.87 11.18
CA ALA A 599 -4.90 -4.07 10.44
C ALA A 599 -4.67 -2.58 10.69
N SER A 600 -5.14 -1.74 9.78
CA SER A 600 -5.11 -0.29 9.95
C SER A 600 -6.42 0.36 9.49
N ALA A 601 -6.75 1.52 10.05
CA ALA A 601 -7.90 2.33 9.67
C ALA A 601 -7.59 3.81 9.88
N TRP A 602 -8.12 4.66 9.00
CA TRP A 602 -8.03 6.11 9.13
C TRP A 602 -9.21 6.65 9.92
N ILE A 603 -8.98 7.67 10.74
CA ILE A 603 -10.02 8.35 11.51
C ILE A 603 -9.73 9.86 11.60
N GLU A 604 -10.79 10.65 11.45
CA GLU A 604 -10.77 12.08 11.76
C GLU A 604 -11.44 12.31 13.12
N ILE A 605 -10.71 12.95 14.02
CA ILE A 605 -11.21 13.44 15.29
C ILE A 605 -11.48 14.94 15.14
N PRO A 606 -12.76 15.36 15.07
CA PRO A 606 -13.09 16.76 14.85
C PRO A 606 -12.84 17.61 16.09
N ASP A 607 -12.63 18.91 15.86
CA ASP A 607 -12.53 19.91 16.92
C ASP A 607 -13.92 20.40 17.33
N LEU A 608 -14.49 19.78 18.36
CA LEU A 608 -15.79 20.19 18.93
C LEU A 608 -15.74 21.56 19.61
N GLY A 609 -14.56 22.12 19.90
CA GLY A 609 -14.40 23.46 20.46
C GLY A 609 -14.81 24.57 19.49
N LYS A 610 -14.87 24.28 18.17
CA LYS A 610 -15.31 25.25 17.15
C LYS A 610 -16.81 25.56 17.20
N GLN A 611 -17.60 24.84 18.01
CA GLN A 611 -19.04 25.04 18.16
C GLN A 611 -19.82 25.03 16.84
N GLN A 612 -19.39 24.20 15.88
CA GLN A 612 -20.07 23.98 14.60
C GLN A 612 -20.73 22.60 14.59
N LEU A 613 -21.86 22.49 13.87
CA LEU A 613 -22.58 21.23 13.68
C LEU A 613 -21.62 20.13 13.22
N THR A 614 -21.39 19.15 14.08
CA THR A 614 -20.44 18.07 13.86
C THR A 614 -21.14 16.74 14.06
N LEU A 615 -20.89 15.78 13.18
CA LEU A 615 -21.51 14.46 13.24
C LEU A 615 -20.51 13.40 13.70
N SER A 616 -20.96 12.48 14.56
CA SER A 616 -20.21 11.26 14.90
C SER A 616 -19.97 10.39 13.66
N SER A 617 -19.22 9.30 13.83
CA SER A 617 -19.30 8.19 12.87
C SER A 617 -20.69 7.57 12.86
N ILE A 618 -20.99 6.80 11.81
CA ILE A 618 -22.23 6.04 11.69
C ILE A 618 -21.98 4.66 12.28
N PHE A 619 -22.78 4.27 13.28
CA PHE A 619 -22.66 2.99 13.98
C PHE A 619 -23.74 2.04 13.50
N PHE A 620 -23.37 0.87 12.96
CA PHE A 620 -24.33 -0.18 12.63
C PHE A 620 -24.62 -1.03 13.86
N THR A 621 -25.83 -0.90 14.40
CA THR A 621 -26.21 -1.54 15.66
C THR A 621 -27.72 -1.78 15.73
N PRO A 622 -28.17 -2.93 16.27
CA PRO A 622 -29.59 -3.14 16.55
C PRO A 622 -30.16 -2.07 17.50
N GLN A 623 -31.43 -1.72 17.32
CA GLN A 623 -32.10 -0.66 18.10
C GLN A 623 -32.05 -0.86 19.62
N GLU A 624 -32.16 -2.10 20.08
CA GLU A 624 -32.16 -2.42 21.53
C GLU A 624 -30.78 -2.22 22.14
N SER A 625 -29.72 -2.61 21.44
CA SER A 625 -28.32 -2.34 21.80
C SER A 625 -28.04 -0.84 21.77
N ALA A 626 -28.50 -0.11 20.75
CA ALA A 626 -28.36 1.35 20.68
C ALA A 626 -28.97 2.09 21.89
N LYS A 627 -30.13 1.66 22.40
CA LYS A 627 -30.74 2.22 23.62
C LYS A 627 -29.92 1.91 24.88
N GLN A 628 -29.31 0.73 24.97
CA GLN A 628 -28.40 0.37 26.06
C GLN A 628 -27.06 1.14 25.97
N ALA A 629 -26.54 1.38 24.77
CA ALA A 629 -25.28 2.11 24.55
C ALA A 629 -25.34 3.57 24.98
N VAL A 630 -26.50 4.22 24.75
CA VAL A 630 -26.76 5.59 25.24
C VAL A 630 -26.83 5.63 26.78
N THR A 631 -27.06 4.50 27.44
CA THR A 631 -27.22 4.39 28.90
C THR A 631 -25.95 3.88 29.61
N MET A 632 -25.03 3.21 28.90
CA MET A 632 -23.82 2.62 29.49
C MET A 632 -22.59 3.53 29.31
N GLN A 633 -22.13 4.12 30.41
CA GLN A 633 -21.00 5.06 30.46
C GLN A 633 -19.60 4.42 30.44
N ASN A 634 -19.44 3.09 30.37
CA ASN A 634 -18.16 2.38 30.17
C ASN A 634 -18.42 0.86 30.17
N PRO A 635 -18.19 0.09 29.10
CA PRO A 635 -17.92 -1.33 29.24
C PRO A 635 -16.47 -1.51 29.71
N PRO A 636 -16.21 -2.20 30.84
CA PRO A 636 -14.85 -2.53 31.26
C PRO A 636 -14.19 -3.48 30.27
N GLY A 637 -12.97 -3.14 29.85
CA GLY A 637 -11.81 -4.01 29.58
C GLY A 637 -11.97 -5.35 28.82
N GLY A 638 -11.19 -5.49 27.75
CA GLY A 638 -10.72 -6.78 27.23
C GLY A 638 -11.69 -7.53 26.31
N ILE A 639 -11.17 -8.52 25.57
CA ILE A 639 -11.99 -9.48 24.83
C ILE A 639 -12.75 -10.30 25.90
N SER A 640 -14.06 -10.10 25.98
CA SER A 640 -14.93 -10.67 27.01
C SER A 640 -15.81 -11.77 26.42
N GLU A 641 -15.84 -12.92 27.09
CA GLU A 641 -16.77 -14.03 26.84
C GLU A 641 -18.25 -13.68 27.14
N LYS A 642 -18.52 -12.55 27.81
CA LYS A 642 -19.83 -12.27 28.44
C LYS A 642 -20.40 -10.87 28.24
N SER A 643 -19.91 -10.12 27.27
CA SER A 643 -20.56 -8.88 26.87
C SER A 643 -20.99 -9.00 25.42
N GLU A 644 -22.28 -9.26 25.18
CA GLU A 644 -22.98 -8.49 24.16
C GLU A 644 -22.76 -7.03 24.54
N SER A 645 -21.66 -6.46 24.06
CA SER A 645 -21.37 -5.04 24.15
C SER A 645 -22.63 -4.31 23.72
N ALA A 646 -22.97 -3.24 24.44
CA ALA A 646 -24.10 -2.37 24.11
C ALA A 646 -24.03 -1.83 22.68
N LEU A 647 -22.92 -2.01 21.95
CA LEU A 647 -22.92 -2.12 20.49
C LEU A 647 -21.98 -3.28 20.07
N PRO A 648 -22.43 -4.33 19.35
CA PRO A 648 -21.50 -5.13 18.57
C PRO A 648 -21.27 -4.39 17.24
N PRO A 649 -20.03 -4.05 16.86
CA PRO A 649 -19.79 -3.58 15.52
C PRO A 649 -19.91 -4.79 14.61
N LYS A 650 -20.88 -4.76 13.69
CA LYS A 650 -20.73 -5.52 12.44
C LYS A 650 -19.59 -4.88 11.65
N VAL A 651 -18.34 -5.18 12.04
CA VAL A 651 -17.10 -4.77 11.33
C VAL A 651 -17.23 -5.18 9.85
N TYR A 652 -17.87 -6.32 9.60
CA TYR A 652 -18.12 -6.83 8.27
C TYR A 652 -18.94 -5.91 7.37
N ARG A 653 -19.71 -4.95 7.91
CA ARG A 653 -20.63 -4.06 7.15
C ARG A 653 -21.38 -4.79 6.02
N ARG A 654 -21.62 -6.09 6.21
CA ARG A 654 -22.21 -7.03 5.26
C ARG A 654 -23.55 -7.45 5.80
N PHE A 655 -24.56 -7.35 4.96
CA PHE A 655 -25.94 -7.55 5.33
C PHE A 655 -26.59 -8.43 4.29
N LYS A 656 -27.30 -9.47 4.74
CA LYS A 656 -28.04 -10.34 3.83
C LYS A 656 -29.16 -9.54 3.15
N ARG A 657 -29.42 -9.78 1.87
CA ARG A 657 -30.66 -9.32 1.24
C ARG A 657 -31.87 -9.75 2.07
N GLY A 658 -32.85 -8.86 2.20
CA GLY A 658 -34.04 -9.10 3.04
C GLY A 658 -33.86 -8.80 4.53
N SER A 659 -32.63 -8.47 4.98
CA SER A 659 -32.39 -8.04 6.36
C SER A 659 -32.61 -6.53 6.55
N ASN A 660 -32.41 -6.06 7.78
CA ASN A 660 -32.48 -4.64 8.13
C ASN A 660 -31.09 -4.07 8.40
N LEU A 661 -30.85 -2.86 7.91
CA LEU A 661 -29.71 -2.02 8.25
C LEU A 661 -30.13 -1.03 9.34
N ASP A 662 -29.82 -1.34 10.59
CA ASP A 662 -30.05 -0.44 11.72
C ASP A 662 -28.80 0.39 11.98
N PHE A 663 -28.97 1.72 12.12
CA PHE A 663 -27.85 2.61 12.36
C PHE A 663 -28.16 3.75 13.33
N LEU A 664 -27.09 4.22 13.99
CA LEU A 664 -27.07 5.31 14.95
C LEU A 664 -26.06 6.39 14.52
N LEU A 665 -26.45 7.64 14.72
CA LEU A 665 -25.63 8.83 14.52
C LEU A 665 -25.84 9.81 15.68
N PHE A 666 -24.82 10.54 16.09
CA PHE A 666 -24.94 11.67 17.01
C PHE A 666 -24.62 12.99 16.30
N ALA A 667 -25.44 14.02 16.54
CA ALA A 667 -25.23 15.39 16.09
C ALA A 667 -24.79 16.27 17.26
N TYR A 668 -23.57 16.79 17.21
CA TYR A 668 -22.97 17.67 18.20
C TYR A 668 -23.03 19.12 17.77
N ASN A 669 -23.11 20.02 18.76
CA ASN A 669 -23.13 21.47 18.60
C ASN A 669 -24.16 22.00 17.58
N PRO A 670 -25.43 21.55 17.61
CA PRO A 670 -26.47 22.27 16.88
C PRO A 670 -26.61 23.69 17.41
N LYS A 671 -26.90 24.64 16.52
CA LYS A 671 -27.26 25.99 16.91
C LYS A 671 -28.64 25.96 17.55
N LEU A 672 -28.74 26.55 18.73
CA LEU A 672 -30.00 26.70 19.44
C LEU A 672 -30.70 27.99 19.02
N ASP A 673 -32.03 27.95 18.93
CA ASP A 673 -32.86 29.12 18.74
C ASP A 673 -33.00 29.94 20.05
N ALA A 674 -33.74 31.05 20.00
CA ALA A 674 -33.96 31.91 21.17
C ALA A 674 -34.66 31.21 22.35
N LYS A 675 -35.28 30.04 22.12
CA LYS A 675 -35.94 29.22 23.14
C LYS A 675 -35.04 28.10 23.67
N GLY A 676 -33.79 28.04 23.23
CA GLY A 676 -32.86 26.97 23.60
C GLY A 676 -33.13 25.64 22.89
N THR A 677 -33.83 25.65 21.76
CA THR A 677 -34.19 24.45 21.00
C THR A 677 -33.37 24.31 19.72
N ALA A 678 -33.03 23.08 19.35
CA ALA A 678 -32.37 22.77 18.08
C ALA A 678 -33.41 22.40 17.01
N ASP A 679 -33.27 22.94 15.79
CA ASP A 679 -34.06 22.54 14.61
C ASP A 679 -33.16 21.85 13.58
N LEU A 680 -33.06 20.54 13.73
CA LEU A 680 -32.30 19.67 12.84
C LEU A 680 -33.22 18.88 11.92
N ALA A 681 -32.81 18.72 10.67
CA ALA A 681 -33.43 17.82 9.73
C ALA A 681 -32.38 16.92 9.08
N ILE A 682 -32.77 15.70 8.69
CA ILE A 682 -31.86 14.73 8.11
C ILE A 682 -32.42 14.14 6.81
N GLN A 683 -31.54 13.95 5.85
CA GLN A 683 -31.79 13.20 4.63
C GLN A 683 -30.86 12.00 4.55
N ILE A 684 -31.44 10.82 4.33
CA ILE A 684 -30.72 9.57 4.08
C ILE A 684 -30.59 9.41 2.57
N GLN A 685 -29.37 9.18 2.08
CA GLN A 685 -29.07 8.92 0.68
C GLN A 685 -28.29 7.60 0.58
N ILE A 686 -28.66 6.73 -0.36
CA ILE A 686 -27.91 5.51 -0.68
C ILE A 686 -27.40 5.61 -2.10
N TYR A 687 -26.10 5.41 -2.30
CA TYR A 687 -25.48 5.35 -3.63
C TYR A 687 -24.95 3.95 -3.93
N GLN A 688 -24.97 3.56 -5.19
CA GLN A 688 -24.23 2.43 -5.72
C GLN A 688 -23.25 2.98 -6.77
N GLY A 689 -21.96 3.06 -6.41
CA GLY A 689 -21.00 3.86 -7.18
C GLY A 689 -21.40 5.33 -7.23
N SER A 690 -21.58 5.89 -8.43
CA SER A 690 -22.06 7.26 -8.64
C SER A 690 -23.59 7.39 -8.75
N LYS A 691 -24.32 6.26 -8.81
CA LYS A 691 -25.77 6.24 -8.98
C LYS A 691 -26.48 6.40 -7.63
N LEU A 692 -27.34 7.40 -7.51
CA LEU A 692 -28.26 7.53 -6.37
C LEU A 692 -29.36 6.46 -6.47
N VAL A 693 -29.42 5.57 -5.49
CA VAL A 693 -30.38 4.45 -5.41
C VAL A 693 -31.60 4.84 -4.58
N LEU A 694 -31.37 5.54 -3.47
CA LEU A 694 -32.43 6.01 -2.58
C LEU A 694 -32.08 7.40 -2.06
N ALA A 695 -33.07 8.28 -2.01
CA ALA A 695 -33.02 9.51 -1.22
C ALA A 695 -34.33 9.60 -0.42
N SER A 696 -34.23 9.62 0.91
CA SER A 696 -35.38 9.82 1.77
C SER A 696 -35.91 11.25 1.64
N PRO A 697 -37.20 11.49 1.99
CA PRO A 697 -37.65 12.83 2.32
C PRO A 697 -36.81 13.41 3.47
N LEU A 698 -36.70 14.74 3.49
CA LEU A 698 -36.07 15.46 4.59
C LEU A 698 -36.93 15.28 5.84
N THR A 699 -36.42 14.57 6.83
CA THR A 699 -37.16 14.19 8.04
C THR A 699 -36.66 15.00 9.23
N ALA A 700 -37.56 15.42 10.14
CA ALA A 700 -37.16 16.09 11.37
C ALA A 700 -36.33 15.15 12.26
N PHE A 701 -35.19 15.64 12.75
CA PHE A 701 -34.28 14.93 13.64
C PHE A 701 -34.63 15.35 15.08
N SER A 702 -35.42 14.56 15.81
CA SER A 702 -35.88 14.98 17.16
C SER A 702 -36.29 13.84 18.09
N ARG A 703 -35.89 13.94 19.38
CA ARG A 703 -36.78 13.80 20.57
C ARG A 703 -36.15 14.19 21.94
N GLN A 704 -35.36 15.27 22.01
CA GLN A 704 -35.11 15.99 23.28
C GLN A 704 -35.36 17.47 23.05
N THR A 705 -36.64 17.85 22.96
CA THR A 705 -37.07 19.25 22.86
C THR A 705 -37.44 19.72 24.26
N GLY A 706 -36.53 20.43 24.92
CA GLY A 706 -36.73 21.05 26.24
C GLY A 706 -35.55 21.94 26.62
N PRO A 707 -35.70 22.87 27.59
CA PRO A 707 -34.75 23.94 27.89
C PRO A 707 -33.36 23.51 28.43
N ASN A 708 -33.05 22.20 28.46
CA ASN A 708 -31.83 21.63 29.05
C ASN A 708 -30.96 20.84 28.04
N ILE A 709 -31.06 21.12 26.73
CA ILE A 709 -30.16 20.49 25.74
C ILE A 709 -28.73 20.91 26.04
N ASN A 710 -27.83 19.96 26.29
CA ASN A 710 -26.39 20.19 26.25
C ASN A 710 -25.88 19.86 24.83
N PRO A 711 -25.60 20.87 23.97
CA PRO A 711 -25.22 20.63 22.57
C PRO A 711 -23.95 19.77 22.41
N THR A 712 -23.12 19.72 23.45
CA THR A 712 -21.87 18.95 23.45
C THR A 712 -22.09 17.45 23.67
N GLN A 713 -23.21 17.02 24.28
CA GLN A 713 -23.48 15.61 24.57
C GLN A 713 -23.95 14.81 23.35
N GLY A 714 -24.33 15.49 22.27
CA GLY A 714 -24.75 14.88 21.01
C GLY A 714 -26.21 14.44 21.03
N LEU A 715 -26.97 14.89 20.04
CA LEU A 715 -28.36 14.45 19.82
C LEU A 715 -28.34 13.15 19.02
N PRO A 716 -28.85 12.02 19.56
CA PRO A 716 -28.87 10.75 18.84
C PRO A 716 -29.98 10.73 17.78
N TYR A 717 -29.69 10.10 16.65
CA TYR A 717 -30.66 9.72 15.63
C TYR A 717 -30.50 8.26 15.27
N PHE A 718 -31.61 7.55 15.36
CA PHE A 718 -31.71 6.15 15.03
C PHE A 718 -32.65 5.96 13.85
N ALA A 719 -32.23 5.14 12.89
CA ALA A 719 -33.09 4.72 11.79
C ALA A 719 -32.82 3.27 11.39
N ARG A 720 -33.85 2.68 10.77
CA ARG A 720 -33.84 1.33 10.20
C ARG A 720 -34.11 1.43 8.71
N LEU A 721 -33.26 0.83 7.90
CA LEU A 721 -33.42 0.74 6.45
C LEU A 721 -33.61 -0.73 6.03
N PRO A 722 -34.77 -1.13 5.51
CA PRO A 722 -34.97 -2.48 5.01
C PRO A 722 -34.20 -2.70 3.70
N LEU A 723 -33.53 -3.85 3.58
CA LEU A 723 -32.66 -4.18 2.44
C LEU A 723 -33.32 -5.11 1.40
N ASN A 724 -34.65 -5.15 1.37
CA ASN A 724 -35.40 -6.10 0.54
C ASN A 724 -35.27 -5.83 -0.97
N SER A 725 -35.17 -4.54 -1.34
CA SER A 725 -35.11 -4.06 -2.72
C SER A 725 -33.69 -3.76 -3.23
N TYR A 726 -32.67 -4.10 -2.44
CA TYR A 726 -31.27 -3.90 -2.82
C TYR A 726 -30.73 -5.17 -3.46
N GLU A 727 -30.09 -5.02 -4.61
CA GLU A 727 -29.39 -6.11 -5.25
C GLU A 727 -28.04 -6.37 -4.54
N PRO A 728 -27.45 -7.56 -4.68
CA PRO A 728 -26.13 -7.82 -4.14
C PRO A 728 -25.09 -6.83 -4.65
N GLY A 729 -24.25 -6.30 -3.76
CA GLY A 729 -23.21 -5.34 -4.11
C GLY A 729 -22.88 -4.32 -3.01
N THR A 730 -21.91 -3.46 -3.31
CA THR A 730 -21.43 -2.39 -2.42
C THR A 730 -22.26 -1.11 -2.58
N TYR A 731 -22.66 -0.53 -1.46
CA TYR A 731 -23.45 0.70 -1.36
C TYR A 731 -22.80 1.71 -0.39
N ASP A 732 -22.98 3.01 -0.65
CA ASP A 732 -22.59 4.12 0.25
C ASP A 732 -23.85 4.70 0.93
N LEU A 733 -23.93 4.56 2.26
CA LEU A 733 -24.93 5.24 3.09
C LEU A 733 -24.42 6.63 3.44
N ARG A 734 -25.08 7.67 2.91
CA ARG A 734 -24.80 9.07 3.20
C ARG A 734 -25.93 9.71 3.98
N LEU A 735 -25.59 10.27 5.13
CA LEU A 735 -26.48 11.02 6.01
C LEU A 735 -26.12 12.51 5.90
N VAL A 736 -27.09 13.33 5.50
CA VAL A 736 -26.95 14.80 5.46
C VAL A 736 -27.83 15.39 6.55
N VAL A 737 -27.22 15.99 7.57
CA VAL A 737 -27.92 16.68 8.65
C VAL A 737 -27.84 18.18 8.39
N ILE A 738 -28.99 18.84 8.40
CA ILE A 738 -29.17 20.26 8.15
C ILE A 738 -29.59 20.91 9.45
N ASP A 739 -28.84 21.92 9.88
CA ASP A 739 -29.22 22.82 10.97
C ASP A 739 -29.92 24.03 10.35
N ARG A 740 -31.24 24.09 10.53
CA ARG A 740 -32.08 25.13 9.94
C ARG A 740 -31.94 26.48 10.65
N VAL A 741 -31.50 26.48 11.92
CA VAL A 741 -31.23 27.70 12.70
C VAL A 741 -29.91 28.32 12.24
N ALA A 742 -28.88 27.50 12.01
CA ALA A 742 -27.58 27.94 11.51
C ALA A 742 -27.54 28.16 10.00
N LYS A 743 -28.52 27.62 9.26
CA LYS A 743 -28.50 27.53 7.79
C LYS A 743 -27.23 26.83 7.28
N SER A 744 -26.81 25.79 8.00
CA SER A 744 -25.62 25.00 7.68
C SER A 744 -25.99 23.52 7.58
N SER A 745 -25.09 22.72 7.03
CA SER A 745 -25.27 21.27 6.96
C SER A 745 -23.96 20.55 7.18
N SER A 746 -24.05 19.37 7.78
CA SER A 746 -22.93 18.44 7.95
C SER A 746 -23.32 17.10 7.34
N LYS A 747 -22.33 16.35 6.84
CA LYS A 747 -22.57 15.07 6.17
C LYS A 747 -21.62 14.00 6.68
N ARG A 748 -22.12 12.77 6.78
CA ARG A 748 -21.32 11.58 7.06
C ARG A 748 -21.71 10.45 6.12
N SER A 749 -20.74 9.62 5.77
CA SER A 749 -20.91 8.54 4.82
C SER A 749 -20.20 7.29 5.31
N ILE A 750 -20.75 6.12 4.99
CA ILE A 750 -20.18 4.81 5.32
C ILE A 750 -20.60 3.78 4.28
N ASN A 751 -19.64 2.96 3.82
CA ASN A 751 -19.94 1.87 2.88
C ASN A 751 -20.50 0.64 3.59
N PHE A 752 -21.39 -0.09 2.94
CA PHE A 752 -21.87 -1.40 3.34
C PHE A 752 -22.08 -2.29 2.11
N PHE A 753 -22.12 -3.61 2.31
CA PHE A 753 -22.34 -4.59 1.25
C PHE A 753 -23.63 -5.37 1.51
N VAL A 754 -24.42 -5.55 0.47
CA VAL A 754 -25.59 -6.43 0.48
C VAL A 754 -25.19 -7.75 -0.18
N GLU A 755 -25.44 -8.86 0.51
CA GLU A 755 -25.16 -10.23 0.02
C GLU A 755 -26.26 -10.78 -0.87
#